data_AF-A0A2H3KHP3-F1
#
_entry.id   AF-A0A2H3KHP3-F1
#
_cell.length_a   1.000
_cell.length_b   1.000
_cell.length_c   1.000
_cell.angle_alpha   90.00
_cell.angle_beta   90.00
_cell.angle_gamma   90.00
#
_symmetry.space_group_name_H-M   'P 1'
#
loop_
_entity.id
_entity.type
_entity.pdbx_description
1 polymer ?
#
loop_
_entity_poly.entity_id
_entity_poly.type
_entity_poly.pdbx_seq_one_letter_code
_entity_poly.pdbx_strand_id
1 'polypeptide(L)'
;MSQRSPALFVSFIVLAVVCASFALLPAAAQQQGPQTNLAALTLTTVTDWEAGVAEGALVTNNAGGEVRLADEQREGSFVSLPFVTDFAFNAVGASWQAEVPEGTGLVVEVRVRDRDDDAEAVWGAWQPLSAIDATTASSDDEGAFVTPAVLAVPATSQALQVRVSFTSEVERASAVLEALTLTYLSTAPPEPIFATGLPRRPLLAGGKTLTPRPAVIPRTDWRGRAEAAQPLRRTPRGLVLHQIDAEVSAATSLDMVRALASYQLDVLGWEDLSYHYVLDPEGNLFEGRLGGPTSLVTRMAAGGDAVHIGVLVPRGGALSPTAQGVLINLMAWLGEAYGIDPTGTHRVTGDAAATDRSNIAGFDTLSNAAPERTSSLDALVPQLRLLTDQSTVRARWYFAEGNVAEYSQRLALFNPTEAETEATVTLVRPGDTPVTSIVRIPANARADLTVNTLLDNALALPAIVESSAPILVERSMSLTTDIDGGPGITELSRVWYFAEGSTEGTQRTFLLLFNPNPVNVQATLIYMQRDGATFAQDVQIAAQSRLVIAVNDITLPDGSLPLLGKNFGVQIVASQPLAAERTMRFGENSSGLHTGRGIATLARRWYFAEGTTQGDFQMHLLVLNPNLQPANVTATFMGPEGEAEVRQFAVPPRTQLAINANAIIPDLGVSSMVTADRPVAVERSLRFNNDAAGTIGTGATAPALRWAFVDGRTSDVTYYLCVSNPDRLPTTVTIDFSFGDGAIGSQSIVVPAGARYTMAVHEIYPDENIVSAIVRSTRPIIAERSLFPGGGVRGGSTNLGIPMP
;
A
#
# COMPACT_ATOMS: atom_id res chain seq x y z
N MET A 1 -56.97 40.47 -5.68
CA MET A 1 -57.59 39.72 -6.80
C MET A 1 -56.73 39.96 -8.03
N SER A 2 -55.85 39.02 -8.41
CA SER A 2 -56.11 37.95 -9.39
C SER A 2 -56.29 38.55 -10.80
N GLN A 3 -55.44 38.33 -11.81
CA GLN A 3 -55.11 37.03 -12.43
C GLN A 3 -53.97 37.25 -13.46
N ARG A 4 -52.87 36.49 -13.40
CA ARG A 4 -52.49 35.35 -14.27
C ARG A 4 -52.13 35.70 -15.74
N SER A 5 -50.88 35.43 -16.09
CA SER A 5 -50.42 35.14 -17.46
C SER A 5 -49.67 33.79 -17.44
N PRO A 6 -49.98 32.80 -18.31
CA PRO A 6 -49.37 31.47 -18.24
C PRO A 6 -48.31 31.17 -19.32
N ALA A 7 -47.32 30.42 -18.84
CA ALA A 7 -46.49 29.33 -19.36
C ALA A 7 -46.58 28.75 -20.81
N LEU A 8 -45.37 28.46 -21.33
CA LEU A 8 -44.80 27.27 -22.03
C LEU A 8 -45.51 26.58 -23.24
N PHE A 9 -44.78 26.42 -24.37
CA PHE A 9 -44.24 25.13 -24.89
C PHE A 9 -43.44 25.27 -26.23
N VAL A 10 -42.16 24.84 -26.22
CA VAL A 10 -41.41 23.94 -27.15
C VAL A 10 -41.33 24.13 -28.70
N SER A 11 -40.07 24.13 -29.19
CA SER A 11 -39.46 23.68 -30.48
C SER A 11 -39.80 24.32 -31.84
N PHE A 12 -38.78 24.78 -32.60
CA PHE A 12 -38.05 24.00 -33.65
C PHE A 12 -37.20 24.92 -34.59
N ILE A 13 -35.99 24.44 -34.94
CA ILE A 13 -35.18 24.67 -36.17
C ILE A 13 -34.58 26.06 -36.44
N VAL A 14 -33.25 26.17 -36.27
CA VAL A 14 -32.34 26.55 -37.38
C VAL A 14 -31.17 25.56 -37.39
N LEU A 15 -31.26 24.62 -38.33
CA LEU A 15 -30.25 23.65 -38.71
C LEU A 15 -29.65 24.14 -40.03
N ALA A 16 -28.43 24.71 -40.02
CA ALA A 16 -27.49 24.73 -41.15
C ALA A 16 -26.23 25.52 -40.77
N VAL A 17 -25.06 24.99 -41.16
CA VAL A 17 -23.72 25.60 -41.14
C VAL A 17 -22.94 25.49 -39.81
N VAL A 18 -22.60 24.26 -39.42
CA VAL A 18 -21.22 23.89 -39.03
C VAL A 18 -21.01 22.41 -39.41
N CYS A 19 -20.70 22.16 -40.67
CA CYS A 19 -20.14 20.89 -41.13
C CYS A 19 -18.81 21.17 -41.83
N ALA A 20 -17.87 20.24 -41.65
CA ALA A 20 -16.56 20.12 -42.28
C ALA A 20 -15.37 20.84 -41.63
N SER A 21 -15.12 20.51 -40.35
CA SER A 21 -13.75 20.28 -39.85
C SER A 21 -13.76 19.58 -38.48
N PHE A 22 -14.61 18.57 -38.33
CA PHE A 22 -14.23 17.45 -37.46
C PHE A 22 -13.24 16.64 -38.28
N ALA A 23 -11.95 16.84 -38.02
CA ALA A 23 -10.99 15.78 -38.28
C ALA A 23 -11.57 14.54 -37.57
N LEU A 24 -12.00 13.56 -38.37
CA LEU A 24 -12.17 12.21 -37.90
C LEU A 24 -10.86 11.87 -37.19
N LEU A 25 -10.85 11.94 -35.87
CA LEU A 25 -9.90 11.18 -35.09
C LEU A 25 -9.98 9.78 -35.69
N PRO A 26 -8.87 9.20 -36.17
CA PRO A 26 -8.93 7.86 -36.70
C PRO A 26 -9.61 7.02 -35.62
N ALA A 27 -10.71 6.35 -35.98
CA ALA A 27 -11.30 5.33 -35.13
C ALA A 27 -10.11 4.52 -34.63
N ALA A 28 -9.84 4.57 -33.32
CA ALA A 28 -8.66 3.97 -32.74
C ALA A 28 -8.57 2.57 -33.32
N ALA A 29 -7.62 2.35 -34.23
CA ALA A 29 -7.49 1.08 -34.92
C ALA A 29 -7.47 0.04 -33.80
N GLN A 30 -8.36 -0.95 -33.87
CA GLN A 30 -8.27 -2.09 -32.98
C GLN A 30 -6.82 -2.55 -33.07
N GLN A 31 -6.02 -2.33 -32.02
CA GLN A 31 -4.71 -2.94 -31.90
C GLN A 31 -5.00 -4.44 -31.78
N GLN A 32 -5.11 -5.11 -32.93
CA GLN A 32 -5.05 -6.55 -33.03
C GLN A 32 -3.70 -6.95 -32.42
N GLY A 33 -3.74 -7.89 -31.48
CA GLY A 33 -2.53 -8.49 -30.95
C GLY A 33 -1.67 -9.07 -32.08
N PRO A 34 -0.36 -9.29 -31.85
CA PRO A 34 0.49 -9.94 -32.83
C PRO A 34 -0.10 -11.29 -33.25
N GLN A 35 0.07 -11.66 -34.53
CA GLN A 35 -0.40 -12.94 -35.04
C GLN A 35 0.42 -14.07 -34.43
N THR A 36 -0.25 -15.04 -33.81
CA THR A 36 0.34 -16.29 -33.34
C THR A 36 0.16 -17.35 -34.42
N ASN A 37 1.25 -17.96 -34.89
CA ASN A 37 1.17 -19.16 -35.72
C ASN A 37 1.19 -20.38 -34.82
N LEU A 38 0.25 -21.30 -35.01
CA LEU A 38 0.14 -22.54 -34.25
C LEU A 38 -0.15 -23.71 -35.20
N ALA A 39 0.43 -24.87 -34.90
CA ALA A 39 0.13 -26.12 -35.56
C ALA A 39 0.38 -27.27 -34.57
N ALA A 40 -0.21 -28.43 -34.87
CA ALA A 40 -0.15 -29.60 -34.02
C ALA A 40 0.29 -30.83 -34.79
N LEU A 41 1.00 -31.70 -34.09
CA LEU A 41 1.39 -33.01 -34.53
C LEU A 41 0.77 -34.03 -33.58
N THR A 42 0.16 -35.08 -34.13
CA THR A 42 -0.54 -36.10 -33.35
C THR A 42 -0.05 -37.50 -33.69
N LEU A 43 0.24 -38.29 -32.67
CA LEU A 43 0.51 -39.73 -32.74
C LEU A 43 -0.67 -40.45 -32.10
N THR A 44 -1.46 -41.16 -32.89
CA THR A 44 -2.70 -41.84 -32.41
C THR A 44 -2.92 -43.19 -33.06
N THR A 45 -2.21 -43.49 -34.16
CA THR A 45 -2.40 -44.73 -34.91
C THR A 45 -1.19 -45.65 -34.78
N VAL A 46 -1.40 -46.96 -34.94
CA VAL A 46 -0.30 -47.96 -34.98
C VAL A 46 0.79 -47.54 -35.97
N THR A 47 0.41 -47.01 -37.13
CA THR A 47 1.37 -46.55 -38.15
C THR A 47 2.22 -45.36 -37.66
N ASP A 48 1.64 -44.45 -36.89
CA ASP A 48 2.38 -43.32 -36.30
C ASP A 48 3.43 -43.82 -35.30
N TRP A 49 3.05 -44.80 -34.48
CA TRP A 49 3.92 -45.40 -33.47
C TRP A 49 4.99 -46.31 -34.08
N GLU A 50 4.65 -47.19 -35.03
CA GLU A 50 5.61 -48.08 -35.72
C GLU A 50 6.66 -47.33 -36.53
N ALA A 51 6.40 -46.08 -36.90
CA ALA A 51 7.40 -45.25 -37.58
C ALA A 51 8.58 -44.88 -36.67
N GLY A 52 8.38 -44.86 -35.35
CA GLY A 52 9.42 -44.57 -34.37
C GLY A 52 10.29 -45.78 -33.99
N VAL A 53 11.13 -45.61 -32.98
CA VAL A 53 12.01 -46.64 -32.43
C VAL A 53 11.60 -46.92 -30.99
N ALA A 54 11.20 -48.16 -30.70
CA ALA A 54 10.90 -48.64 -29.36
C ALA A 54 12.03 -49.54 -28.84
N GLU A 55 12.56 -49.25 -27.66
CA GLU A 55 13.58 -50.05 -26.97
C GLU A 55 13.03 -50.48 -25.61
N GLY A 56 12.88 -51.78 -25.36
CA GLY A 56 12.22 -52.28 -24.14
C GLY A 56 10.72 -51.96 -24.04
N ALA A 57 10.15 -51.32 -25.06
CA ALA A 57 8.73 -51.06 -25.25
C ALA A 57 8.22 -51.76 -26.50
N LEU A 58 6.91 -51.93 -26.61
CA LEU A 58 6.24 -52.46 -27.80
C LEU A 58 5.05 -51.58 -28.19
N VAL A 59 4.79 -51.55 -29.50
CA VAL A 59 3.59 -50.93 -30.07
C VAL A 59 2.54 -52.03 -30.20
N THR A 60 1.33 -51.83 -29.67
CA THR A 60 0.20 -52.73 -29.93
C THR A 60 -0.87 -52.06 -30.78
N ASN A 61 -1.76 -52.86 -31.33
CA ASN A 61 -2.90 -52.42 -32.13
C ASN A 61 -4.20 -52.27 -31.33
N ASN A 62 -4.13 -52.22 -30.00
CA ASN A 62 -5.29 -51.92 -29.16
C ASN A 62 -5.72 -50.45 -29.37
N ALA A 63 -7.03 -50.22 -29.39
CA ALA A 63 -7.64 -48.88 -29.46
C ALA A 63 -7.15 -47.94 -30.59
N GLY A 64 -6.54 -48.47 -31.65
CA GLY A 64 -6.02 -47.67 -32.77
C GLY A 64 -4.50 -47.54 -32.79
N GLY A 65 -3.82 -47.84 -31.67
CA GLY A 65 -2.36 -47.89 -31.54
C GLY A 65 -1.90 -47.35 -30.19
N GLU A 66 -1.21 -48.17 -29.39
CA GLU A 66 -0.68 -47.77 -28.07
C GLU A 66 0.80 -48.16 -27.91
N VAL A 67 1.51 -47.47 -27.02
CA VAL A 67 2.89 -47.79 -26.61
C VAL A 67 2.92 -48.16 -25.13
N ARG A 68 3.55 -49.29 -24.80
CA ARG A 68 3.75 -49.77 -23.43
C ARG A 68 5.04 -50.59 -23.30
N LEU A 69 5.48 -50.88 -22.08
CA LEU A 69 6.61 -51.78 -21.82
C LEU A 69 6.36 -53.16 -22.44
N ALA A 70 7.43 -53.73 -22.99
CA ALA A 70 7.41 -55.12 -23.43
C ALA A 70 7.35 -56.06 -22.21
N ASP A 71 6.83 -57.27 -22.42
CA ASP A 71 6.71 -58.26 -21.35
C ASP A 71 8.06 -58.46 -20.62
N GLU A 72 8.00 -58.51 -19.30
CA GLU A 72 9.16 -58.70 -18.40
C GLU A 72 10.18 -57.54 -18.35
N GLN A 73 9.97 -56.44 -19.10
CA GLN A 73 10.78 -55.22 -18.97
C GLN A 73 10.32 -54.37 -17.78
N ARG A 74 11.28 -53.72 -17.12
CA ARG A 74 11.03 -52.73 -16.05
C ARG A 74 11.28 -51.30 -16.49
N GLU A 75 11.98 -51.13 -17.59
CA GLU A 75 12.30 -49.84 -18.20
C GLU A 75 12.24 -50.00 -19.72
N GLY A 76 11.84 -48.94 -20.40
CA GLY A 76 11.77 -48.92 -21.86
C GLY A 76 11.54 -47.50 -22.36
N SER A 77 11.75 -47.29 -23.65
CA SER A 77 11.53 -45.99 -24.27
C SER A 77 11.00 -46.10 -25.68
N PHE A 78 10.32 -45.05 -26.12
CA PHE A 78 9.89 -44.84 -27.48
C PHE A 78 10.42 -43.49 -27.97
N VAL A 79 11.01 -43.46 -29.16
CA VAL A 79 11.50 -42.24 -29.80
C VAL A 79 10.84 -42.10 -31.17
N SER A 80 10.14 -40.98 -31.40
CA SER A 80 9.48 -40.73 -32.68
C SER A 80 10.47 -40.52 -33.83
N LEU A 81 10.02 -40.52 -35.08
CA LEU A 81 10.80 -39.89 -36.15
C LEU A 81 10.93 -38.38 -35.90
N PRO A 82 11.98 -37.73 -36.44
CA PRO A 82 12.05 -36.28 -36.51
C PRO A 82 10.90 -35.69 -37.33
N PHE A 83 10.22 -34.69 -36.77
CA PHE A 83 9.18 -33.93 -37.45
C PHE A 83 9.75 -32.59 -37.91
N VAL A 84 9.64 -32.28 -39.20
CA VAL A 84 9.96 -30.95 -39.73
C VAL A 84 8.69 -30.11 -39.67
N THR A 85 8.78 -28.93 -39.06
CA THR A 85 7.62 -28.05 -38.86
C THR A 85 7.41 -27.13 -40.06
N ASP A 86 6.16 -26.68 -40.24
CA ASP A 86 5.79 -25.77 -41.34
C ASP A 86 6.43 -24.37 -41.22
N PHE A 87 6.78 -23.97 -40.00
CA PHE A 87 7.37 -22.68 -39.67
C PHE A 87 8.32 -22.81 -38.47
N ALA A 88 9.18 -21.80 -38.29
CA ALA A 88 10.03 -21.69 -37.12
C ALA A 88 9.22 -21.33 -35.87
N PHE A 89 9.39 -22.08 -34.79
CA PHE A 89 8.60 -21.96 -33.56
C PHE A 89 9.49 -21.63 -32.37
N ASN A 90 8.90 -21.01 -31.35
CA ASN A 90 9.60 -20.59 -30.14
C ASN A 90 9.00 -21.20 -28.85
N ALA A 91 7.91 -21.97 -28.96
CA ALA A 91 7.42 -22.76 -27.84
C ALA A 91 6.70 -24.05 -28.26
N VAL A 92 6.66 -25.02 -27.36
CA VAL A 92 5.97 -26.31 -27.53
C VAL A 92 5.10 -26.62 -26.30
N GLY A 93 3.85 -26.97 -26.51
CA GLY A 93 2.98 -27.58 -25.50
C GLY A 93 2.59 -28.99 -25.89
N ALA A 94 2.07 -29.78 -24.95
CA ALA A 94 1.61 -31.14 -25.25
C ALA A 94 0.35 -31.53 -24.47
N SER A 95 -0.41 -32.42 -25.09
CA SER A 95 -1.47 -33.19 -24.45
C SER A 95 -1.35 -34.66 -24.84
N TRP A 96 -1.71 -35.58 -23.95
CA TRP A 96 -1.66 -37.02 -24.24
C TRP A 96 -2.70 -37.80 -23.45
N GLN A 97 -3.06 -38.96 -23.97
CA GLN A 97 -3.94 -39.92 -23.31
C GLN A 97 -3.09 -41.09 -22.82
N ALA A 98 -3.08 -41.34 -21.51
CA ALA A 98 -2.34 -42.44 -20.93
C ALA A 98 -3.03 -43.05 -19.70
N GLU A 99 -2.89 -44.36 -19.55
CA GLU A 99 -3.16 -45.07 -18.30
C GLU A 99 -1.83 -45.23 -17.55
N VAL A 100 -1.74 -44.74 -16.31
CA VAL A 100 -0.53 -44.84 -15.48
C VAL A 100 -0.88 -45.54 -14.16
N PRO A 101 -0.89 -46.89 -14.12
CA PRO A 101 -1.16 -47.64 -12.90
C PRO A 101 -0.17 -47.33 -11.77
N GLU A 102 -0.61 -47.50 -10.52
CA GLU A 102 0.26 -47.34 -9.34
C GLU A 102 1.51 -48.22 -9.44
N GLY A 103 2.67 -47.64 -9.14
CA GLY A 103 3.97 -48.31 -9.28
C GLY A 103 4.54 -48.34 -10.71
N THR A 104 3.91 -47.66 -11.66
CA THR A 104 4.45 -47.43 -13.01
C THR A 104 4.71 -45.93 -13.26
N GLY A 105 5.55 -45.62 -14.25
CA GLY A 105 5.90 -44.25 -14.60
C GLY A 105 5.94 -44.02 -16.11
N LEU A 106 5.60 -42.80 -16.49
CA LEU A 106 5.64 -42.29 -17.86
C LEU A 106 6.27 -40.89 -17.84
N VAL A 107 7.29 -40.66 -18.67
CA VAL A 107 7.93 -39.35 -18.84
C VAL A 107 7.97 -39.01 -20.32
N VAL A 108 7.40 -37.86 -20.70
CA VAL A 108 7.44 -37.33 -22.07
C VAL A 108 8.51 -36.24 -22.15
N GLU A 109 9.41 -36.33 -23.11
CA GLU A 109 10.50 -35.39 -23.35
C GLU A 109 10.54 -34.96 -24.82
N VAL A 110 10.80 -33.68 -25.07
CA VAL A 110 10.96 -33.14 -26.42
C VAL A 110 12.37 -32.64 -26.60
N ARG A 111 12.91 -32.77 -27.82
CA ARG A 111 14.09 -32.04 -28.25
C ARG A 111 13.81 -31.36 -29.58
N VAL A 112 14.52 -30.27 -29.83
CA VAL A 112 14.38 -29.46 -31.05
C VAL A 112 15.71 -29.29 -31.75
N ARG A 113 15.65 -28.86 -33.01
CA ARG A 113 16.81 -28.39 -33.77
C ARG A 113 16.40 -27.32 -34.77
N ASP A 114 17.38 -26.53 -35.18
CA ASP A 114 17.26 -25.61 -36.31
C ASP A 114 17.24 -26.38 -37.64
N ARG A 115 16.74 -25.75 -38.70
CA ARG A 115 16.83 -26.29 -40.06
C ARG A 115 18.10 -25.76 -40.73
N ASP A 116 19.17 -26.53 -40.64
CA ASP A 116 20.23 -26.47 -41.64
C ASP A 116 20.09 -27.68 -42.59
N ASP A 117 20.33 -27.44 -43.88
CA ASP A 117 20.38 -28.50 -44.91
C ASP A 117 21.59 -29.45 -44.70
N ASP A 118 22.43 -29.19 -43.70
CA ASP A 118 23.46 -30.12 -43.24
C ASP A 118 22.87 -31.19 -42.33
N ALA A 119 23.00 -32.45 -42.75
CA ALA A 119 22.57 -33.64 -42.02
C ALA A 119 23.24 -33.80 -40.62
N GLU A 120 24.19 -32.93 -40.26
CA GLU A 120 24.90 -32.90 -38.98
C GLU A 120 24.37 -31.87 -37.97
N ALA A 121 23.28 -31.14 -38.26
CA ALA A 121 22.68 -30.20 -37.29
C ALA A 121 22.39 -30.92 -35.96
N VAL A 122 23.11 -30.52 -34.91
CA VAL A 122 23.12 -31.20 -33.60
C VAL A 122 21.79 -30.94 -32.89
N TRP A 123 21.08 -32.01 -32.57
CA TRP A 123 19.88 -31.94 -31.73
C TRP A 123 20.19 -31.28 -30.38
N GLY A 124 19.25 -30.46 -29.90
CA GLY A 124 19.27 -30.00 -28.52
C GLY A 124 19.16 -31.17 -27.52
N ALA A 125 19.38 -30.83 -26.24
CA ALA A 125 19.14 -31.77 -25.15
C ALA A 125 17.66 -32.17 -25.10
N TRP A 126 17.40 -33.38 -24.59
CA TRP A 126 16.04 -33.80 -24.25
C TRP A 126 15.52 -32.98 -23.07
N GLN A 127 14.34 -32.40 -23.23
CA GLN A 127 13.68 -31.54 -22.25
C GLN A 127 12.35 -32.18 -21.83
N PRO A 128 12.18 -32.52 -20.55
CA PRO A 128 10.95 -33.14 -20.05
C PRO A 128 9.78 -32.16 -20.03
N LEU A 129 8.61 -32.66 -20.44
CA LEU A 129 7.33 -31.96 -20.37
C LEU A 129 6.63 -32.30 -19.07
N SER A 130 6.41 -31.28 -18.23
CA SER A 130 5.64 -31.42 -17.00
C SER A 130 4.15 -31.33 -17.30
N ALA A 131 3.38 -32.36 -16.94
CA ALA A 131 1.93 -32.37 -17.09
C ALA A 131 1.18 -32.39 -15.77
N ILE A 132 -0.08 -31.97 -15.86
CA ILE A 132 -1.13 -32.16 -14.86
C ILE A 132 -2.21 -33.08 -15.46
N ASP A 133 -2.93 -33.77 -14.59
CA ASP A 133 -4.11 -34.55 -14.96
C ASP A 133 -5.19 -33.61 -15.55
N ALA A 134 -5.69 -33.92 -16.74
CA ALA A 134 -6.60 -33.07 -17.50
C ALA A 134 -8.03 -33.02 -16.93
N THR A 135 -8.37 -33.87 -15.96
CA THR A 135 -9.59 -33.71 -15.14
C THR A 135 -9.59 -32.38 -14.36
N THR A 136 -8.40 -31.80 -14.12
CA THR A 136 -8.24 -30.43 -13.61
C THR A 136 -8.27 -29.35 -14.72
N ALA A 137 -8.19 -29.74 -16.00
CA ALA A 137 -7.90 -28.86 -17.13
C ALA A 137 -9.03 -28.68 -18.17
N SER A 138 -10.07 -29.52 -18.24
CA SER A 138 -11.40 -29.27 -18.87
C SER A 138 -12.08 -30.47 -19.55
N SER A 139 -11.44 -31.63 -19.66
CA SER A 139 -12.05 -32.82 -20.25
C SER A 139 -12.55 -33.79 -19.17
N ASP A 140 -13.79 -34.26 -19.29
CA ASP A 140 -14.30 -35.43 -18.54
C ASP A 140 -13.64 -36.76 -19.00
N ASP A 141 -12.62 -36.67 -19.87
CA ASP A 141 -11.86 -37.80 -20.38
C ASP A 141 -10.84 -38.27 -19.33
N GLU A 142 -11.21 -39.34 -18.63
CA GLU A 142 -10.36 -40.08 -17.71
C GLU A 142 -9.07 -40.53 -18.44
N GLY A 143 -7.89 -40.24 -17.86
CA GLY A 143 -6.59 -40.59 -18.45
C GLY A 143 -5.97 -39.55 -19.39
N ALA A 144 -6.59 -38.38 -19.57
CA ALA A 144 -5.99 -37.28 -20.33
C ALA A 144 -4.97 -36.48 -19.47
N PHE A 145 -3.86 -36.07 -20.08
CA PHE A 145 -2.80 -35.26 -19.50
C PHE A 145 -2.50 -34.05 -20.38
N VAL A 146 -2.11 -32.94 -19.76
CA VAL A 146 -1.74 -31.72 -20.47
C VAL A 146 -0.61 -30.98 -19.79
N THR A 147 0.28 -30.37 -20.56
CA THR A 147 1.25 -29.42 -20.01
C THR A 147 0.53 -28.12 -19.66
N PRO A 148 0.57 -27.60 -18.41
CA PRO A 148 -0.10 -26.35 -18.07
C PRO A 148 0.64 -25.11 -18.60
N ALA A 149 1.93 -25.26 -18.91
CA ALA A 149 2.76 -24.24 -19.54
C ALA A 149 3.42 -24.79 -20.80
N VAL A 150 3.82 -23.89 -21.69
CA VAL A 150 4.63 -24.23 -22.86
C VAL A 150 6.11 -24.32 -22.46
N LEU A 151 6.85 -25.19 -23.13
CA LEU A 151 8.30 -25.26 -23.11
C LEU A 151 8.87 -24.20 -24.07
N ALA A 152 9.67 -23.28 -23.56
CA ALA A 152 10.38 -22.30 -24.39
C ALA A 152 11.53 -22.97 -25.15
N VAL A 153 11.66 -22.68 -26.45
CA VAL A 153 12.73 -23.20 -27.31
C VAL A 153 13.34 -22.07 -28.15
N PRO A 154 14.57 -22.24 -28.70
CA PRO A 154 15.15 -21.25 -29.59
C PRO A 154 14.20 -20.92 -30.75
N ALA A 155 13.98 -19.64 -31.05
CA ALA A 155 13.01 -19.19 -32.05
C ALA A 155 13.34 -19.63 -33.49
N THR A 156 14.55 -20.14 -33.72
CA THR A 156 15.03 -20.73 -34.97
C THR A 156 14.63 -22.20 -35.16
N SER A 157 14.05 -22.83 -34.13
CA SER A 157 13.68 -24.24 -34.14
C SER A 157 12.70 -24.55 -35.27
N GLN A 158 13.00 -25.56 -36.08
CA GLN A 158 12.20 -25.97 -37.25
C GLN A 158 12.02 -27.48 -37.36
N ALA A 159 12.53 -28.23 -36.39
CA ALA A 159 12.21 -29.63 -36.23
C ALA A 159 12.12 -30.00 -34.75
N LEU A 160 11.26 -30.97 -34.45
CA LEU A 160 11.08 -31.50 -33.10
C LEU A 160 11.03 -33.03 -33.14
N GLN A 161 11.37 -33.64 -32.01
CA GLN A 161 11.29 -35.07 -31.80
C GLN A 161 10.86 -35.33 -30.36
N VAL A 162 10.11 -36.40 -30.15
CA VAL A 162 9.65 -36.78 -28.81
C VAL A 162 10.22 -38.13 -28.39
N ARG A 163 10.53 -38.21 -27.10
CA ARG A 163 10.90 -39.43 -26.39
C ARG A 163 9.91 -39.66 -25.26
N VAL A 164 9.43 -40.89 -25.14
CA VAL A 164 8.59 -41.33 -24.04
C VAL A 164 9.35 -42.42 -23.30
N SER A 165 9.58 -42.24 -22.01
CA SER A 165 10.26 -43.22 -21.16
C SER A 165 9.25 -43.84 -20.20
N PHE A 166 9.29 -45.17 -20.08
CA PHE A 166 8.41 -45.96 -19.24
C PHE A 166 9.22 -46.65 -18.14
N THR A 167 8.69 -46.67 -16.92
CA THR A 167 9.27 -47.38 -15.78
C THR A 167 8.22 -48.20 -15.05
N SER A 168 8.62 -49.30 -14.41
CA SER A 168 7.72 -50.14 -13.63
C SER A 168 8.43 -50.79 -12.44
N GLU A 169 7.87 -50.56 -11.25
CA GLU A 169 8.26 -51.22 -10.00
C GLU A 169 7.47 -52.53 -9.78
N VAL A 170 6.37 -52.71 -10.50
CA VAL A 170 5.44 -53.84 -10.38
C VAL A 170 5.64 -54.81 -11.55
N GLU A 171 5.88 -56.09 -11.25
CA GLU A 171 6.07 -57.10 -12.27
C GLU A 171 4.85 -57.20 -13.20
N ARG A 172 5.06 -57.11 -14.52
CA ARG A 172 4.02 -57.15 -15.56
C ARG A 172 3.01 -55.99 -15.55
N ALA A 173 3.29 -54.89 -14.86
CA ALA A 173 2.53 -53.64 -15.00
C ALA A 173 3.26 -52.67 -15.94
N SER A 174 2.53 -51.88 -16.71
CA SER A 174 3.07 -50.82 -17.56
C SER A 174 2.10 -49.66 -17.60
N ALA A 175 2.65 -48.44 -17.65
CA ALA A 175 1.90 -47.32 -18.20
C ALA A 175 1.63 -47.57 -19.69
N VAL A 176 0.49 -47.10 -20.18
CA VAL A 176 0.04 -47.24 -21.57
C VAL A 176 -0.18 -45.84 -22.13
N LEU A 177 0.47 -45.51 -23.25
CA LEU A 177 0.28 -44.26 -23.97
C LEU A 177 -0.53 -44.53 -25.25
N GLU A 178 -1.71 -43.95 -25.34
CA GLU A 178 -2.67 -44.18 -26.45
C GLU A 178 -2.62 -43.07 -27.50
N ALA A 179 -2.44 -41.83 -27.06
CA ALA A 179 -2.40 -40.67 -27.93
C ALA A 179 -1.42 -39.63 -27.42
N LEU A 180 -0.70 -38.95 -28.31
CA LEU A 180 0.16 -37.82 -27.97
C LEU A 180 0.03 -36.72 -29.03
N THR A 181 -0.32 -35.52 -28.60
CA THR A 181 -0.36 -34.32 -29.44
C THR A 181 0.65 -33.28 -28.95
N LEU A 182 1.57 -32.89 -29.82
CA LEU A 182 2.51 -31.79 -29.62
C LEU A 182 2.02 -30.57 -30.39
N THR A 183 1.82 -29.45 -29.70
CA THR A 183 1.47 -28.18 -30.33
C THR A 183 2.70 -27.28 -30.34
N TYR A 184 3.15 -26.87 -31.51
CA TYR A 184 4.25 -25.92 -31.67
C TYR A 184 3.72 -24.57 -32.14
N LEU A 185 4.29 -23.50 -31.61
CA LEU A 185 3.78 -22.15 -31.83
C LEU A 185 4.88 -21.11 -31.94
N SER A 186 4.61 -20.11 -32.78
CA SER A 186 5.48 -18.98 -33.06
C SER A 186 4.77 -17.69 -32.67
N THR A 187 5.33 -17.02 -31.68
CA THR A 187 4.85 -15.74 -31.14
C THR A 187 5.89 -14.63 -31.22
N ALA A 188 7.08 -14.97 -31.71
CA ALA A 188 8.16 -14.02 -31.93
C ALA A 188 7.82 -13.13 -33.13
N PRO A 189 7.70 -11.81 -32.95
CA PRO A 189 7.55 -10.89 -34.07
C PRO A 189 8.85 -10.81 -34.89
N PRO A 190 8.80 -10.36 -36.16
CA PRO A 190 10.00 -10.17 -36.98
C PRO A 190 11.03 -9.21 -36.36
N GLU A 191 10.56 -8.20 -35.62
CA GLU A 191 11.39 -7.31 -34.82
C GLU A 191 11.04 -7.48 -33.33
N PRO A 192 12.03 -7.82 -32.47
CA PRO A 192 11.79 -8.03 -31.05
C PRO A 192 11.19 -6.80 -30.36
N ILE A 193 10.17 -7.03 -29.54
CA ILE A 193 9.56 -6.00 -28.69
C ILE A 193 10.04 -6.22 -27.26
N PHE A 194 10.84 -5.28 -26.75
CA PHE A 194 11.34 -5.33 -25.38
C PHE A 194 10.23 -4.94 -24.40
N ALA A 195 9.93 -5.84 -23.46
CA ALA A 195 8.96 -5.58 -22.40
C ALA A 195 9.29 -4.32 -21.58
N THR A 196 10.57 -4.01 -21.41
CA THR A 196 11.04 -2.82 -20.71
C THR A 196 10.50 -1.51 -21.28
N GLY A 197 10.25 -1.47 -22.60
CA GLY A 197 9.72 -0.32 -23.33
C GLY A 197 8.19 -0.18 -23.29
N LEU A 198 7.47 -1.17 -22.74
CA LEU A 198 6.02 -1.11 -22.62
C LEU A 198 5.58 -0.21 -21.46
N PRO A 199 4.41 0.45 -21.57
CA PRO A 199 3.89 1.31 -20.51
C PRO A 199 3.56 0.48 -19.27
N ARG A 200 3.96 0.98 -18.10
CA ARG A 200 3.63 0.40 -16.80
C ARG A 200 2.54 1.22 -16.14
N ARG A 201 1.54 0.57 -15.55
CA ARG A 201 0.42 1.22 -14.87
C ARG A 201 0.23 0.64 -13.47
N PRO A 202 -0.07 1.47 -12.45
CA PRO A 202 -0.38 0.95 -11.11
C PRO A 202 -1.58 0.00 -11.12
N LEU A 203 -1.53 -1.06 -10.31
CA LEU A 203 -2.65 -2.00 -10.15
C LEU A 203 -3.91 -1.31 -9.58
N LEU A 204 -5.01 -1.35 -10.31
CA LEU A 204 -6.21 -0.60 -9.89
C LEU A 204 -7.08 -1.32 -8.86
N ALA A 205 -6.97 -2.66 -8.76
CA ALA A 205 -7.73 -3.47 -7.80
C ALA A 205 -7.13 -3.40 -6.37
N GLY A 206 -7.91 -3.76 -5.35
CA GLY A 206 -7.45 -3.84 -3.95
C GLY A 206 -7.81 -2.63 -3.07
N GLY A 207 -7.74 -2.82 -1.75
CA GLY A 207 -8.01 -1.79 -0.75
C GLY A 207 -6.98 -0.64 -0.75
N LYS A 208 -7.20 0.34 0.14
CA LYS A 208 -6.19 1.38 0.45
C LYS A 208 -5.04 0.72 1.22
N THR A 209 -3.80 0.92 0.78
CA THR A 209 -2.59 0.36 1.39
C THR A 209 -1.59 1.47 1.69
N LEU A 210 -0.76 1.27 2.70
CA LEU A 210 0.47 2.04 2.91
C LEU A 210 1.60 1.49 2.03
N THR A 211 1.68 0.18 1.85
CA THR A 211 2.64 -0.47 0.96
C THR A 211 2.48 0.07 -0.46
N PRO A 212 3.57 0.54 -1.09
CA PRO A 212 3.53 1.08 -2.45
C PRO A 212 2.90 0.09 -3.42
N ARG A 213 1.95 0.59 -4.20
CA ARG A 213 1.24 -0.21 -5.20
C ARG A 213 2.17 -0.55 -6.37
N PRO A 214 2.31 -1.83 -6.73
CA PRO A 214 3.11 -2.25 -7.88
C PRO A 214 2.56 -1.69 -9.19
N ALA A 215 3.48 -1.44 -10.13
CA ALA A 215 3.14 -1.15 -11.51
C ALA A 215 3.30 -2.42 -12.36
N VAL A 216 2.34 -2.66 -13.25
CA VAL A 216 2.33 -3.80 -14.17
C VAL A 216 2.29 -3.34 -15.62
N ILE A 217 2.77 -4.18 -16.51
CA ILE A 217 2.53 -4.08 -17.95
C ILE A 217 1.10 -4.61 -18.19
N PRO A 218 0.14 -3.75 -18.56
CA PRO A 218 -1.26 -4.16 -18.71
C PRO A 218 -1.45 -5.13 -19.86
N ARG A 219 -2.46 -6.00 -19.76
CA ARG A 219 -2.76 -6.99 -20.81
C ARG A 219 -3.05 -6.37 -22.16
N THR A 220 -3.67 -5.19 -22.16
CA THR A 220 -3.93 -4.41 -23.38
C THR A 220 -2.68 -4.02 -24.14
N ASP A 221 -1.56 -3.85 -23.44
CA ASP A 221 -0.30 -3.39 -24.02
C ASP A 221 0.58 -4.58 -24.48
N TRP A 222 0.52 -5.73 -23.80
CA TRP A 222 1.34 -6.90 -24.17
C TRP A 222 0.62 -7.93 -25.07
N ARG A 223 -0.71 -8.12 -24.94
CA ARG A 223 -1.52 -9.05 -25.76
C ARG A 223 -2.47 -8.33 -26.74
N GLY A 224 -2.84 -7.09 -26.46
CA GLY A 224 -3.90 -6.38 -27.16
C GLY A 224 -5.23 -6.42 -26.41
N ARG A 225 -6.27 -5.80 -26.99
CA ARG A 225 -7.59 -5.75 -26.35
C ARG A 225 -8.20 -7.14 -26.25
N ALA A 226 -8.61 -7.51 -25.04
CA ALA A 226 -9.44 -8.69 -24.78
C ALA A 226 -10.87 -8.25 -24.47
N GLU A 227 -11.84 -9.14 -24.69
CA GLU A 227 -13.21 -8.91 -24.23
C GLU A 227 -13.27 -8.79 -22.70
N ALA A 228 -14.26 -8.05 -22.21
CA ALA A 228 -14.43 -7.87 -20.78
C ALA A 228 -14.81 -9.21 -20.12
N ALA A 229 -13.86 -9.84 -19.44
CA ALA A 229 -14.11 -11.07 -18.70
C ALA A 229 -15.12 -10.85 -17.57
N GLN A 230 -16.03 -11.82 -17.38
CA GLN A 230 -16.94 -11.91 -16.23
C GLN A 230 -16.54 -13.09 -15.34
N PRO A 231 -15.35 -13.06 -14.71
CA PRO A 231 -14.89 -14.21 -13.93
C PRO A 231 -15.72 -14.37 -12.66
N LEU A 232 -15.80 -15.62 -12.18
CA LEU A 232 -16.21 -15.88 -10.81
C LEU A 232 -15.24 -15.16 -9.87
N ARG A 233 -15.77 -14.47 -8.86
CA ARG A 233 -14.95 -13.68 -7.93
C ARG A 233 -14.97 -14.21 -6.52
N ARG A 234 -13.81 -14.21 -5.87
CA ARG A 234 -13.63 -14.53 -4.46
C ARG A 234 -12.50 -13.70 -3.87
N THR A 235 -12.63 -13.28 -2.62
CA THR A 235 -11.52 -12.63 -1.91
C THR A 235 -10.38 -13.65 -1.73
N PRO A 236 -9.15 -13.34 -2.18
CA PRO A 236 -8.03 -14.24 -2.00
C PRO A 236 -7.64 -14.35 -0.53
N ARG A 237 -7.19 -15.54 -0.13
CA ARG A 237 -6.72 -15.88 1.22
C ARG A 237 -5.26 -16.33 1.25
N GLY A 238 -4.66 -16.52 0.08
CA GLY A 238 -3.24 -16.83 -0.06
C GLY A 238 -2.69 -16.49 -1.44
N LEU A 239 -1.39 -16.69 -1.59
CA LEU A 239 -0.59 -16.49 -2.79
C LEU A 239 0.10 -17.81 -3.14
N VAL A 240 0.03 -18.22 -4.40
CA VAL A 240 0.69 -19.42 -4.91
C VAL A 240 1.71 -19.02 -5.97
N LEU A 241 2.97 -19.36 -5.74
CA LEU A 241 4.07 -19.09 -6.64
C LEU A 241 4.31 -20.29 -7.56
N HIS A 242 4.43 -20.04 -8.86
CA HIS A 242 4.66 -21.06 -9.88
C HIS A 242 5.96 -20.77 -10.58
N GLN A 243 6.87 -21.73 -10.63
CA GLN A 243 8.01 -21.66 -11.53
C GLN A 243 7.56 -22.10 -12.93
N ILE A 244 7.75 -21.23 -13.91
CA ILE A 244 7.55 -21.54 -15.33
C ILE A 244 8.92 -21.76 -15.93
N ASP A 245 9.19 -23.02 -16.30
CA ASP A 245 10.46 -23.46 -16.85
C ASP A 245 10.69 -22.86 -18.25
N ALA A 246 11.42 -21.75 -18.29
CA ALA A 246 11.70 -21.03 -19.52
C ALA A 246 13.05 -20.31 -19.43
N GLU A 247 13.93 -20.58 -20.39
CA GLU A 247 15.14 -19.79 -20.60
C GLU A 247 14.80 -18.62 -21.53
N VAL A 248 14.65 -17.43 -20.94
CA VAL A 248 14.27 -16.21 -21.65
C VAL A 248 15.34 -15.13 -21.51
N SER A 249 15.37 -14.24 -22.50
CA SER A 249 16.16 -13.01 -22.50
C SER A 249 15.21 -11.82 -22.59
N ALA A 250 15.73 -10.61 -22.36
CA ALA A 250 14.95 -9.38 -22.52
C ALA A 250 14.23 -9.23 -23.87
N ALA A 251 14.74 -9.89 -24.92
CA ALA A 251 14.12 -9.91 -26.25
C ALA A 251 13.01 -10.96 -26.40
N THR A 252 13.02 -12.03 -25.59
CA THR A 252 12.14 -13.20 -25.74
C THR A 252 11.15 -13.39 -24.59
N SER A 253 11.30 -12.69 -23.46
CA SER A 253 10.39 -12.76 -22.30
C SER A 253 8.94 -12.49 -22.69
N LEU A 254 8.70 -11.45 -23.51
CA LEU A 254 7.36 -11.10 -23.97
C LEU A 254 6.75 -12.15 -24.89
N ASP A 255 7.57 -12.76 -25.75
CA ASP A 255 7.14 -13.81 -26.66
C ASP A 255 6.71 -15.05 -25.87
N MET A 256 7.47 -15.40 -24.83
CA MET A 256 7.11 -16.50 -23.92
C MET A 256 5.76 -16.26 -23.22
N VAL A 257 5.51 -15.04 -22.71
CA VAL A 257 4.21 -14.70 -22.08
C VAL A 257 3.06 -14.80 -23.08
N ARG A 258 3.28 -14.39 -24.35
CA ARG A 258 2.29 -14.54 -25.43
C ARG A 258 2.09 -15.99 -25.84
N ALA A 259 3.15 -16.78 -25.92
CA ALA A 259 3.12 -18.20 -26.21
C ALA A 259 2.28 -18.95 -25.17
N LEU A 260 2.55 -18.69 -23.89
CA LEU A 260 1.80 -19.24 -22.77
C LEU A 260 0.31 -18.88 -22.83
N ALA A 261 -0.02 -17.61 -23.08
CA ALA A 261 -1.40 -17.18 -23.19
C ALA A 261 -2.11 -17.79 -24.40
N SER A 262 -1.46 -17.83 -25.56
CA SER A 262 -2.06 -18.40 -26.78
C SER A 262 -2.30 -19.90 -26.61
N TYR A 263 -1.38 -20.60 -25.98
CA TYR A 263 -1.54 -22.01 -25.68
C TYR A 263 -2.71 -22.28 -24.73
N GLN A 264 -2.77 -21.61 -23.57
CA GLN A 264 -3.86 -21.84 -22.62
C GLN A 264 -5.24 -21.46 -23.17
N LEU A 265 -5.35 -20.35 -23.91
CA LEU A 265 -6.64 -19.87 -24.38
C LEU A 265 -7.06 -20.50 -25.72
N ASP A 266 -6.14 -20.56 -26.69
CA ASP A 266 -6.47 -20.91 -28.06
C ASP A 266 -6.29 -22.42 -28.33
N VAL A 267 -5.41 -23.10 -27.58
CA VAL A 267 -5.17 -24.56 -27.72
C VAL A 267 -5.92 -25.35 -26.65
N LEU A 268 -5.80 -24.96 -25.38
CA LEU A 268 -6.47 -25.66 -24.28
C LEU A 268 -7.91 -25.20 -24.03
N GLY A 269 -8.33 -24.08 -24.63
CA GLY A 269 -9.68 -23.55 -24.48
C GLY A 269 -10.00 -23.02 -23.07
N TRP A 270 -8.98 -22.68 -22.27
CA TRP A 270 -9.19 -22.16 -20.92
C TRP A 270 -9.83 -20.78 -20.95
N GLU A 271 -10.62 -20.46 -19.93
CA GLU A 271 -11.36 -19.20 -19.90
C GLU A 271 -10.45 -17.96 -19.85
N ASP A 272 -9.26 -18.13 -19.26
CA ASP A 272 -8.18 -17.16 -19.29
C ASP A 272 -6.87 -17.81 -18.79
N LEU A 273 -5.80 -17.02 -18.71
CA LEU A 273 -4.54 -17.39 -18.13
C LEU A 273 -4.74 -17.88 -16.67
N SER A 274 -4.05 -18.94 -16.29
CA SER A 274 -4.09 -19.48 -14.92
C SER A 274 -3.31 -18.63 -13.90
N TYR A 275 -2.52 -17.67 -14.36
CA TYR A 275 -1.74 -16.76 -13.52
C TYR A 275 -2.36 -15.37 -13.51
N HIS A 276 -2.54 -14.77 -12.34
CA HIS A 276 -2.94 -13.37 -12.20
C HIS A 276 -1.83 -12.43 -12.67
N TYR A 277 -0.58 -12.83 -12.41
CA TYR A 277 0.61 -12.09 -12.78
C TYR A 277 1.68 -13.03 -13.28
N VAL A 278 2.45 -12.59 -14.27
CA VAL A 278 3.65 -13.28 -14.73
C VAL A 278 4.84 -12.35 -14.58
N LEU A 279 5.95 -12.85 -14.05
CA LEU A 279 7.17 -12.09 -13.78
C LEU A 279 8.34 -12.70 -14.56
N ASP A 280 9.06 -11.86 -15.31
CA ASP A 280 10.28 -12.26 -16.01
C ASP A 280 11.57 -12.00 -15.19
N PRO A 281 12.73 -12.55 -15.62
CA PRO A 281 14.01 -12.34 -14.94
C PRO A 281 14.48 -10.87 -14.92
N GLU A 282 14.01 -10.03 -15.84
CA GLU A 282 14.32 -8.59 -15.87
C GLU A 282 13.48 -7.78 -14.86
N GLY A 283 12.50 -8.39 -14.20
CA GLY A 283 11.60 -7.73 -13.26
C GLY A 283 10.40 -7.06 -13.92
N ASN A 284 10.09 -7.38 -15.18
CA ASN A 284 8.84 -6.95 -15.80
C ASN A 284 7.68 -7.80 -15.28
N LEU A 285 6.71 -7.12 -14.69
CA LEU A 285 5.50 -7.73 -14.14
C LEU A 285 4.34 -7.55 -15.11
N PHE A 286 3.87 -8.64 -15.70
CA PHE A 286 2.77 -8.65 -16.66
C PHE A 286 1.44 -8.93 -15.96
N GLU A 287 0.41 -8.18 -16.30
CA GLU A 287 -0.98 -8.51 -15.95
C GLU A 287 -1.43 -9.75 -16.73
N GLY A 288 -1.73 -10.83 -16.02
CA GLY A 288 -2.19 -12.08 -16.60
C GLY A 288 -3.72 -12.14 -16.68
N ARG A 289 -4.33 -12.90 -15.77
CA ARG A 289 -5.77 -13.15 -15.67
C ARG A 289 -6.57 -11.86 -15.48
N LEU A 290 -7.58 -11.67 -16.31
CA LEU A 290 -8.52 -10.56 -16.23
C LEU A 290 -9.41 -10.67 -14.99
N GLY A 291 -9.78 -9.51 -14.43
CA GLY A 291 -10.54 -9.42 -13.17
C GLY A 291 -9.65 -9.26 -11.92
N GLY A 292 -8.32 -9.28 -12.09
CA GLY A 292 -7.36 -9.03 -11.02
C GLY A 292 -7.37 -10.12 -9.94
N PRO A 293 -6.79 -9.85 -8.75
CA PRO A 293 -6.55 -10.86 -7.70
C PRO A 293 -7.79 -11.57 -7.14
N THR A 294 -9.00 -11.10 -7.46
CA THR A 294 -10.25 -11.73 -7.04
C THR A 294 -10.79 -12.73 -8.06
N SER A 295 -10.20 -12.81 -9.25
CA SER A 295 -10.63 -13.70 -10.33
C SER A 295 -10.29 -15.16 -9.99
N LEU A 296 -11.29 -16.00 -9.79
CA LEU A 296 -11.10 -17.38 -9.36
C LEU A 296 -10.33 -18.17 -10.44
N VAL A 297 -9.30 -18.93 -10.04
CA VAL A 297 -8.63 -19.91 -10.91
C VAL A 297 -9.21 -21.29 -10.63
N THR A 298 -9.86 -21.89 -11.62
CA THR A 298 -10.51 -23.22 -11.49
C THR A 298 -9.70 -24.35 -12.10
N ARG A 299 -8.67 -24.04 -12.90
CA ARG A 299 -7.93 -25.01 -13.72
C ARG A 299 -6.59 -25.47 -13.12
N MET A 300 -6.30 -25.09 -11.87
CA MET A 300 -5.04 -25.43 -11.19
C MET A 300 -5.34 -26.13 -9.87
N ALA A 301 -4.65 -27.25 -9.62
CA ALA A 301 -4.72 -27.99 -8.37
C ALA A 301 -3.98 -27.25 -7.24
N ALA A 302 -4.61 -26.24 -6.64
CA ALA A 302 -4.19 -25.58 -5.39
C ALA A 302 -5.15 -24.44 -5.04
N GLY A 303 -6.33 -24.76 -4.48
CA GLY A 303 -7.25 -23.83 -3.80
C GLY A 303 -7.62 -22.57 -4.58
N GLY A 304 -8.79 -22.56 -5.23
CA GLY A 304 -9.28 -21.41 -6.01
C GLY A 304 -9.41 -20.08 -5.25
N ASP A 305 -9.19 -20.05 -3.94
CA ASP A 305 -9.13 -18.82 -3.13
C ASP A 305 -7.71 -18.21 -3.04
N ALA A 306 -6.81 -18.46 -3.99
CA ALA A 306 -5.46 -17.90 -4.01
C ALA A 306 -5.13 -17.04 -5.25
N VAL A 307 -4.18 -16.12 -5.09
CA VAL A 307 -3.56 -15.40 -6.21
C VAL A 307 -2.39 -16.21 -6.75
N HIS A 308 -2.54 -16.72 -7.97
CA HIS A 308 -1.47 -17.43 -8.70
C HIS A 308 -0.52 -16.45 -9.39
N ILE A 309 0.79 -16.57 -9.10
CA ILE A 309 1.87 -15.75 -9.68
C ILE A 309 2.84 -16.69 -10.41
N GLY A 310 2.98 -16.53 -11.72
CA GLY A 310 3.96 -17.25 -12.53
C GLY A 310 5.29 -16.51 -12.57
N VAL A 311 6.40 -17.22 -12.42
CA VAL A 311 7.74 -16.63 -12.46
C VAL A 311 8.56 -17.41 -13.50
N LEU A 312 9.02 -16.73 -14.54
CA LEU A 312 9.84 -17.33 -15.59
C LEU A 312 11.25 -17.57 -15.05
N VAL A 313 11.58 -18.82 -14.75
CA VAL A 313 12.91 -19.22 -14.26
C VAL A 313 13.23 -20.60 -14.85
N PRO A 314 14.36 -20.75 -15.56
CA PRO A 314 14.73 -22.05 -16.12
C PRO A 314 14.94 -23.08 -14.99
N ARG A 315 14.77 -24.36 -15.30
CA ARG A 315 14.98 -25.45 -14.35
C ARG A 315 16.37 -25.41 -13.75
N GLY A 316 16.44 -25.44 -12.41
CA GLY A 316 17.70 -25.30 -11.67
C GLY A 316 18.32 -23.88 -11.69
N GLY A 317 17.69 -22.92 -12.38
CA GLY A 317 18.07 -21.52 -12.38
C GLY A 317 17.69 -20.80 -11.08
N ALA A 318 18.34 -19.67 -10.81
CA ALA A 318 18.05 -18.83 -9.66
C ALA A 318 17.15 -17.64 -10.03
N LEU A 319 16.29 -17.23 -9.11
CA LEU A 319 15.53 -15.99 -9.24
C LEU A 319 16.49 -14.79 -9.22
N SER A 320 16.41 -13.90 -10.21
CA SER A 320 17.27 -12.71 -10.24
C SER A 320 16.96 -11.77 -9.08
N PRO A 321 17.94 -11.00 -8.56
CA PRO A 321 17.68 -10.03 -7.48
C PRO A 321 16.61 -8.99 -7.85
N THR A 322 16.56 -8.56 -9.11
CA THR A 322 15.55 -7.62 -9.61
C THR A 322 14.15 -8.23 -9.58
N ALA A 323 13.98 -9.45 -10.12
CA ALA A 323 12.72 -10.15 -10.09
C ALA A 323 12.29 -10.46 -8.65
N GLN A 324 13.21 -10.90 -7.80
CA GLN A 324 12.94 -11.13 -6.38
C GLN A 324 12.40 -9.87 -5.68
N GLY A 325 13.00 -8.69 -5.91
CA GLY A 325 12.51 -7.43 -5.35
C GLY A 325 11.10 -7.07 -5.84
N VAL A 326 10.82 -7.24 -7.13
CA VAL A 326 9.48 -7.01 -7.70
C VAL A 326 8.45 -7.98 -7.13
N LEU A 327 8.80 -9.25 -6.99
CA LEU A 327 7.96 -10.28 -6.39
C LEU A 327 7.62 -9.96 -4.93
N ILE A 328 8.62 -9.61 -4.12
CA ILE A 328 8.43 -9.19 -2.73
C ILE A 328 7.48 -7.99 -2.63
N ASN A 329 7.70 -6.96 -3.44
CA ASN A 329 6.83 -5.77 -3.47
C ASN A 329 5.39 -6.11 -3.87
N LEU A 330 5.20 -7.00 -4.84
CA LEU A 330 3.88 -7.48 -5.24
C LEU A 330 3.20 -8.26 -4.11
N MET A 331 3.91 -9.19 -3.48
CA MET A 331 3.36 -10.02 -2.40
C MET A 331 3.04 -9.17 -1.16
N ALA A 332 3.86 -8.17 -0.83
CA ALA A 332 3.64 -7.28 0.32
C ALA A 332 2.38 -6.43 0.11
N TRP A 333 2.24 -5.87 -1.09
CA TRP A 333 1.06 -5.10 -1.45
C TRP A 333 -0.21 -5.96 -1.51
N LEU A 334 -0.15 -7.17 -2.09
CA LEU A 334 -1.29 -8.11 -2.10
C LEU A 334 -1.64 -8.54 -0.67
N GLY A 335 -0.63 -8.78 0.17
CA GLY A 335 -0.76 -9.09 1.59
C GLY A 335 -1.61 -8.05 2.32
N GLU A 336 -1.19 -6.80 2.24
CA GLU A 336 -1.90 -5.69 2.88
C GLU A 336 -3.29 -5.44 2.26
N ALA A 337 -3.38 -5.44 0.92
CA ALA A 337 -4.62 -5.09 0.20
C ALA A 337 -5.77 -6.07 0.44
N TYR A 338 -5.46 -7.33 0.79
CA TYR A 338 -6.44 -8.40 1.00
C TYR A 338 -6.39 -9.04 2.39
N GLY A 339 -5.57 -8.53 3.32
CA GLY A 339 -5.47 -9.04 4.68
C GLY A 339 -4.82 -10.42 4.79
N ILE A 340 -3.86 -10.72 3.91
CA ILE A 340 -3.09 -11.96 3.88
C ILE A 340 -1.77 -11.72 4.64
N ASP A 341 -1.64 -12.29 5.83
CA ASP A 341 -0.38 -12.27 6.59
C ASP A 341 0.68 -13.11 5.85
N PRO A 342 1.81 -12.53 5.39
CA PRO A 342 2.83 -13.25 4.63
C PRO A 342 3.43 -14.46 5.38
N THR A 343 3.49 -14.38 6.71
CA THR A 343 4.05 -15.45 7.56
C THR A 343 2.98 -16.39 8.10
N GLY A 344 1.71 -16.00 8.02
CA GLY A 344 0.58 -16.77 8.53
C GLY A 344 0.17 -18.00 7.69
N THR A 345 -0.88 -18.66 8.15
CA THR A 345 -1.53 -19.80 7.49
C THR A 345 -3.04 -19.60 7.45
N HIS A 346 -3.72 -20.35 6.57
CA HIS A 346 -5.18 -20.40 6.53
C HIS A 346 -5.68 -21.81 6.20
N ARG A 347 -6.87 -22.13 6.71
CA ARG A 347 -7.58 -23.39 6.43
C ARG A 347 -8.06 -23.44 4.98
N VAL A 348 -7.72 -24.51 4.28
CA VAL A 348 -8.20 -24.84 2.93
C VAL A 348 -8.97 -26.16 3.00
N THR A 349 -10.12 -26.24 2.34
CA THR A 349 -10.92 -27.47 2.22
C THR A 349 -10.65 -28.11 0.86
N GLY A 350 -9.97 -29.26 0.84
CA GLY A 350 -9.91 -30.15 -0.33
C GLY A 350 -10.82 -31.38 -0.14
N ASP A 351 -10.79 -32.30 -1.11
CA ASP A 351 -11.67 -33.49 -1.13
C ASP A 351 -11.40 -34.50 0.00
N ALA A 352 -10.21 -34.47 0.63
CA ALA A 352 -9.79 -35.47 1.62
C ALA A 352 -9.73 -35.00 3.08
N ALA A 353 -9.87 -33.69 3.37
CA ALA A 353 -10.05 -33.04 4.68
C ALA A 353 -9.63 -31.56 4.60
N ALA A 354 -9.95 -30.78 5.63
CA ALA A 354 -9.44 -29.42 5.78
C ALA A 354 -8.00 -29.43 6.33
N THR A 355 -7.06 -28.82 5.60
CA THR A 355 -5.65 -28.69 5.97
C THR A 355 -5.25 -27.22 6.14
N ASP A 356 -4.21 -26.96 6.94
CA ASP A 356 -3.64 -25.62 7.07
C ASP A 356 -2.60 -25.40 5.98
N ARG A 357 -2.84 -24.39 5.13
CA ARG A 357 -1.93 -23.98 4.07
C ARG A 357 -1.22 -22.70 4.48
N SER A 358 0.06 -22.60 4.17
CA SER A 358 0.79 -21.34 4.25
C SER A 358 0.16 -20.26 3.38
N ASN A 359 0.07 -19.03 3.88
CA ASN A 359 -0.52 -17.92 3.12
C ASN A 359 0.26 -17.59 1.86
N ILE A 360 1.57 -17.83 1.85
CA ILE A 360 2.40 -17.85 0.64
C ILE A 360 3.00 -19.24 0.54
N ALA A 361 2.74 -19.92 -0.57
CA ALA A 361 3.23 -21.26 -0.85
C ALA A 361 3.72 -21.31 -2.30
N GLY A 362 4.66 -22.20 -2.60
CA GLY A 362 4.98 -22.52 -3.99
C GLY A 362 4.21 -23.76 -4.44
N PHE A 363 3.93 -23.83 -5.74
CA PHE A 363 2.97 -24.76 -6.29
C PHE A 363 3.36 -26.23 -6.11
N ASP A 364 4.63 -26.58 -6.28
CA ASP A 364 5.06 -27.99 -6.23
C ASP A 364 4.95 -28.57 -4.82
N THR A 365 5.05 -27.73 -3.79
CA THR A 365 4.78 -28.13 -2.40
C THR A 365 3.32 -28.45 -2.12
N LEU A 366 2.39 -27.90 -2.92
CA LEU A 366 0.95 -28.13 -2.77
C LEU A 366 0.45 -29.30 -3.61
N SER A 367 1.13 -29.61 -4.73
CA SER A 367 0.75 -30.68 -5.65
C SER A 367 1.29 -32.06 -5.26
N ASN A 368 1.91 -32.20 -4.07
CA ASN A 368 2.62 -33.42 -3.62
C ASN A 368 3.64 -33.91 -4.64
N ALA A 369 4.32 -33.00 -5.34
CA ALA A 369 5.38 -33.37 -6.27
C ALA A 369 6.49 -34.13 -5.52
N ALA A 370 7.10 -35.13 -6.17
CA ALA A 370 8.25 -35.84 -5.60
C ALA A 370 9.36 -34.85 -5.23
N PRO A 371 10.18 -35.09 -4.18
CA PRO A 371 11.20 -34.15 -3.72
C PRO A 371 12.17 -33.66 -4.82
N GLU A 372 12.48 -34.54 -5.78
CA GLU A 372 13.34 -34.28 -6.95
C GLU A 372 12.72 -33.29 -7.96
N ARG A 373 11.41 -33.02 -7.85
CA ARG A 373 10.65 -32.07 -8.66
C ARG A 373 10.43 -30.72 -7.97
N THR A 374 10.94 -30.54 -6.74
CA THR A 374 10.80 -29.27 -6.01
C THR A 374 11.58 -28.16 -6.74
N SER A 375 10.90 -27.07 -7.08
CA SER A 375 11.51 -25.98 -7.84
C SER A 375 12.52 -25.17 -7.01
N SER A 376 13.44 -24.47 -7.68
CA SER A 376 14.36 -23.55 -6.98
C SER A 376 13.60 -22.37 -6.35
N LEU A 377 12.43 -22.03 -6.89
CA LEU A 377 11.51 -21.05 -6.32
C LEU A 377 10.90 -21.52 -4.98
N ASP A 378 10.49 -22.79 -4.87
CA ASP A 378 9.93 -23.36 -3.64
C ASP A 378 10.92 -23.29 -2.47
N ALA A 379 12.21 -23.57 -2.74
CA ALA A 379 13.27 -23.47 -1.74
C ALA A 379 13.42 -22.04 -1.17
N LEU A 380 13.05 -21.01 -1.95
CA LEU A 380 13.11 -19.61 -1.53
C LEU A 380 11.85 -19.15 -0.79
N VAL A 381 10.74 -19.86 -0.86
CA VAL A 381 9.45 -19.44 -0.27
C VAL A 381 9.57 -19.05 1.21
N PRO A 382 10.25 -19.79 2.09
CA PRO A 382 10.39 -19.37 3.50
C PRO A 382 11.08 -18.01 3.65
N GLN A 383 12.12 -17.73 2.87
CA GLN A 383 12.81 -16.44 2.88
C GLN A 383 11.95 -15.35 2.27
N LEU A 384 11.27 -15.63 1.15
CA LEU A 384 10.36 -14.69 0.51
C LEU A 384 9.24 -14.24 1.45
N ARG A 385 8.71 -15.14 2.29
CA ARG A 385 7.69 -14.81 3.29
C ARG A 385 8.19 -13.79 4.31
N LEU A 386 9.38 -14.02 4.86
CA LEU A 386 10.00 -13.10 5.83
C LEU A 386 10.29 -11.74 5.19
N LEU A 387 10.87 -11.71 3.99
CA LEU A 387 11.16 -10.46 3.29
C LEU A 387 9.89 -9.72 2.88
N THR A 388 8.83 -10.45 2.52
CA THR A 388 7.50 -9.86 2.23
C THR A 388 6.91 -9.22 3.47
N ASP A 389 6.99 -9.88 4.61
CA ASP A 389 6.51 -9.33 5.87
C ASP A 389 7.29 -8.05 6.27
N GLN A 390 8.61 -8.08 6.13
CA GLN A 390 9.50 -6.94 6.40
C GLN A 390 9.31 -5.78 5.41
N SER A 391 8.88 -6.07 4.18
CA SER A 391 8.64 -5.05 3.15
C SER A 391 7.21 -4.49 3.18
N THR A 392 6.31 -5.12 3.95
CA THR A 392 4.93 -4.63 4.13
C THR A 392 4.95 -3.42 5.04
N VAL A 393 4.53 -2.25 4.55
CA VAL A 393 4.50 -1.03 5.35
C VAL A 393 3.23 -1.03 6.20
N ARG A 394 3.37 -1.11 7.53
CA ARG A 394 2.24 -1.11 8.48
C ARG A 394 2.08 0.19 9.27
N ALA A 395 3.12 1.02 9.27
CA ALA A 395 3.06 2.38 9.78
C ALA A 395 3.81 3.31 8.83
N ARG A 396 3.21 4.47 8.54
CA ARG A 396 3.86 5.57 7.84
C ARG A 396 3.49 6.90 8.49
N TRP A 397 4.48 7.69 8.84
CA TRP A 397 4.33 8.99 9.48
C TRP A 397 5.09 10.06 8.69
N TYR A 398 4.45 11.21 8.48
CA TYR A 398 5.03 12.36 7.78
C TYR A 398 5.16 13.54 8.74
N PHE A 399 6.29 14.24 8.63
CA PHE A 399 6.58 15.49 9.32
C PHE A 399 6.98 16.52 8.27
N ALA A 400 6.24 17.62 8.15
CA ALA A 400 6.49 18.66 7.15
C ALA A 400 7.50 19.70 7.67
N GLU A 401 7.38 20.09 8.94
CA GLU A 401 8.38 20.86 9.65
C GLU A 401 9.61 20.01 9.99
N GLY A 402 10.73 20.69 10.19
CA GLY A 402 11.99 20.10 10.56
C GLY A 402 13.11 20.99 10.05
N ASN A 403 13.94 21.45 10.98
CA ASN A 403 15.21 22.07 10.70
C ASN A 403 16.11 21.87 11.92
N VAL A 404 17.41 21.67 11.68
CA VAL A 404 18.43 21.50 12.72
C VAL A 404 19.35 22.70 12.82
N ALA A 405 19.09 23.74 12.02
CA ALA A 405 19.78 25.02 12.10
C ALA A 405 19.24 25.90 13.24
N GLU A 406 17.95 25.81 13.55
CA GLU A 406 17.28 26.66 14.56
C GLU A 406 16.87 25.87 15.81
N TYR A 407 16.50 24.59 15.65
CA TYR A 407 15.98 23.76 16.74
C TYR A 407 16.82 22.50 16.97
N SER A 408 16.81 22.01 18.22
CA SER A 408 17.10 20.61 18.49
C SER A 408 15.87 19.78 18.18
N GLN A 409 15.98 18.77 17.33
CA GLN A 409 14.90 17.92 16.86
C GLN A 409 15.13 16.46 17.24
N ARG A 410 14.08 15.83 17.75
CA ARG A 410 14.04 14.40 18.08
C ARG A 410 12.78 13.77 17.54
N LEU A 411 12.91 12.56 17.00
CA LEU A 411 11.78 11.67 16.72
C LEU A 411 11.74 10.59 17.80
N ALA A 412 10.59 10.45 18.44
CA ALA A 412 10.32 9.42 19.44
C ALA A 412 9.43 8.36 18.81
N LEU A 413 9.91 7.11 18.75
CA LEU A 413 9.25 5.99 18.09
C LEU A 413 8.88 4.95 19.14
N PHE A 414 7.60 4.67 19.32
CA PHE A 414 7.09 3.67 20.26
C PHE A 414 6.56 2.44 19.52
N ASN A 415 6.99 1.27 19.96
CA ASN A 415 6.55 -0.02 19.45
C ASN A 415 5.56 -0.64 20.46
N PRO A 416 4.24 -0.62 20.18
CA PRO A 416 3.23 -1.23 21.03
C PRO A 416 3.12 -2.76 20.86
N THR A 417 3.99 -3.39 20.06
CA THR A 417 3.95 -4.83 19.80
C THR A 417 4.84 -5.61 20.76
N GLU A 418 4.66 -6.93 20.79
CA GLU A 418 5.41 -7.85 21.66
C GLU A 418 6.75 -8.30 21.06
N ALA A 419 7.07 -7.88 19.82
CA ALA A 419 8.32 -8.19 19.14
C ALA A 419 9.11 -6.92 18.86
N GLU A 420 10.45 -7.00 18.86
CA GLU A 420 11.29 -5.92 18.35
C GLU A 420 10.97 -5.65 16.89
N THR A 421 11.04 -4.38 16.49
CA THR A 421 10.85 -3.96 15.10
C THR A 421 11.89 -2.92 14.69
N GLU A 422 12.01 -2.69 13.39
CA GLU A 422 12.81 -1.61 12.82
C GLU A 422 11.91 -0.57 12.14
N ALA A 423 12.35 0.68 12.18
CA ALA A 423 11.74 1.78 11.45
C ALA A 423 12.79 2.48 10.60
N THR A 424 12.44 2.74 9.35
CA THR A 424 13.25 3.54 8.43
C THR A 424 12.80 4.99 8.53
N VAL A 425 13.71 5.87 8.93
CA VAL A 425 13.52 7.33 8.95
C VAL A 425 14.24 7.93 7.76
N THR A 426 13.50 8.53 6.84
CA THR A 426 14.03 9.26 5.68
C THR A 426 13.84 10.76 5.89
N LEU A 427 14.96 11.47 6.06
CA LEU A 427 15.02 12.92 6.08
C LEU A 427 15.20 13.42 4.64
N VAL A 428 14.17 14.06 4.10
CA VAL A 428 14.20 14.58 2.73
C VAL A 428 14.90 15.93 2.71
N ARG A 429 15.88 16.08 1.83
CA ARG A 429 16.66 17.31 1.65
C ARG A 429 16.36 17.92 0.28
N PRO A 430 15.59 19.03 0.19
CA PRO A 430 15.27 19.64 -1.09
C PRO A 430 16.51 19.96 -1.94
N GLY A 431 16.61 19.32 -3.12
CA GLY A 431 17.75 19.50 -4.03
C GLY A 431 18.98 18.64 -3.74
N ASP A 432 18.96 17.84 -2.66
CA ASP A 432 20.05 16.98 -2.22
C ASP A 432 19.57 15.54 -2.01
N THR A 433 20.50 14.58 -1.89
CA THR A 433 20.17 13.19 -1.58
C THR A 433 19.52 13.08 -0.20
N PRO A 434 18.40 12.36 -0.01
CA PRO A 434 17.84 12.11 1.31
C PRO A 434 18.82 11.41 2.26
N VAL A 435 18.71 11.67 3.56
CA VAL A 435 19.45 10.92 4.59
C VAL A 435 18.50 9.89 5.19
N THR A 436 18.94 8.63 5.23
CA THR A 436 18.14 7.52 5.77
C THR A 436 18.82 6.93 7.00
N SER A 437 18.04 6.65 8.05
CA SER A 437 18.49 5.99 9.27
C SER A 437 17.53 4.87 9.66
N ILE A 438 18.06 3.75 10.16
CA ILE A 438 17.26 2.64 10.68
C ILE A 438 17.28 2.72 12.20
N VAL A 439 16.10 2.77 12.80
CA VAL A 439 15.90 2.81 14.25
C VAL A 439 15.34 1.46 14.70
N ARG A 440 16.06 0.77 15.59
CA ARG A 440 15.55 -0.44 16.27
C ARG A 440 14.71 -0.03 17.46
N ILE A 441 13.52 -0.61 17.58
CA ILE A 441 12.55 -0.26 18.60
C ILE A 441 12.14 -1.54 19.34
N PRO A 442 12.59 -1.72 20.60
CA PRO A 442 12.26 -2.92 21.37
C PRO A 442 10.75 -3.07 21.57
N ALA A 443 10.30 -4.30 21.85
CA ALA A 443 8.90 -4.60 22.16
C ALA A 443 8.40 -3.78 23.34
N ASN A 444 7.18 -3.24 23.23
CA ASN A 444 6.52 -2.41 24.26
C ASN A 444 7.38 -1.25 24.78
N ALA A 445 8.29 -0.72 23.96
CA ALA A 445 9.24 0.31 24.36
C ALA A 445 9.35 1.43 23.33
N ARG A 446 10.01 2.51 23.75
CA ARG A 446 10.35 3.67 22.92
C ARG A 446 11.83 3.66 22.56
N ALA A 447 12.13 4.08 21.34
CA ALA A 447 13.47 4.46 20.91
C ALA A 447 13.45 5.87 20.32
N ASP A 448 14.55 6.60 20.51
CA ASP A 448 14.68 7.99 20.08
C ASP A 448 15.73 8.13 18.97
N LEU A 449 15.42 8.95 17.97
CA LEU A 449 16.37 9.44 16.99
C LEU A 449 16.54 10.95 17.15
N THR A 450 17.71 11.36 17.63
CA THR A 450 18.11 12.78 17.65
C THR A 450 18.58 13.18 16.25
N VAL A 451 17.81 14.01 15.55
CA VAL A 451 18.06 14.37 14.15
C VAL A 451 19.36 15.18 14.00
N ASN A 452 19.68 16.02 14.99
CA ASN A 452 20.91 16.84 15.00
C ASN A 452 22.21 16.03 15.04
N THR A 453 22.18 14.72 15.34
CA THR A 453 23.39 13.89 15.25
C THR A 453 23.68 13.39 13.84
N LEU A 454 22.70 13.51 12.93
CA LEU A 454 22.81 13.06 11.55
C LEU A 454 23.23 14.17 10.60
N LEU A 455 22.82 15.41 10.89
CA LEU A 455 22.97 16.57 10.03
C LEU A 455 23.16 17.84 10.86
N ASP A 456 24.00 18.74 10.37
CA ASP A 456 24.23 20.06 10.94
C ASP A 456 23.66 21.16 10.02
N ASN A 457 23.15 22.25 10.60
CA ASN A 457 22.77 23.48 9.90
C ASN A 457 21.78 23.34 8.71
N ALA A 458 21.00 22.25 8.66
CA ALA A 458 20.00 22.08 7.60
C ALA A 458 18.69 22.82 7.93
N LEU A 459 18.25 23.66 7.00
CA LEU A 459 17.05 24.53 7.13
C LEU A 459 15.73 23.84 6.70
N ALA A 460 15.80 22.70 6.03
CA ALA A 460 14.62 21.96 5.57
C ALA A 460 14.83 20.45 5.65
N LEU A 461 14.22 19.83 6.66
CA LEU A 461 14.27 18.40 6.94
C LEU A 461 12.88 17.81 7.22
N PRO A 462 11.93 17.90 6.27
CA PRO A 462 10.73 17.05 6.36
C PRO A 462 11.15 15.58 6.45
N ALA A 463 10.41 14.79 7.22
CA ALA A 463 10.73 13.40 7.51
C ALA A 463 9.59 12.46 7.12
N ILE A 464 9.95 11.27 6.65
CA ILE A 464 9.06 10.13 6.46
C ILE A 464 9.58 9.02 7.38
N VAL A 465 8.70 8.44 8.19
CA VAL A 465 9.03 7.28 9.04
C VAL A 465 8.16 6.11 8.63
N GLU A 466 8.77 4.99 8.28
CA GLU A 466 8.09 3.76 7.84
C GLU A 466 8.53 2.57 8.70
N SER A 467 7.60 1.66 9.01
CA SER A 467 7.91 0.40 9.68
C SER A 467 7.02 -0.72 9.20
N SER A 468 7.56 -1.94 9.25
CA SER A 468 6.80 -3.16 9.03
C SER A 468 5.95 -3.56 10.23
N ALA A 469 6.06 -2.88 11.37
CA ALA A 469 5.17 -3.03 12.51
C ALA A 469 4.32 -1.75 12.72
N PRO A 470 3.16 -1.86 13.38
CA PRO A 470 2.36 -0.69 13.75
C PRO A 470 3.04 0.10 14.88
N ILE A 471 3.94 1.02 14.53
CA ILE A 471 4.60 1.93 15.48
C ILE A 471 3.90 3.29 15.56
N LEU A 472 4.11 3.98 16.68
CA LEU A 472 3.64 5.34 16.93
C LEU A 472 4.82 6.30 16.92
N VAL A 473 4.65 7.50 16.34
CA VAL A 473 5.77 8.46 16.22
C VAL A 473 5.33 9.88 16.57
N GLU A 474 6.07 10.50 17.48
CA GLU A 474 5.98 11.93 17.79
C GLU A 474 7.32 12.62 17.52
N ARG A 475 7.26 13.90 17.15
CA ARG A 475 8.43 14.78 17.04
C ARG A 475 8.48 15.72 18.24
N SER A 476 9.67 16.00 18.76
CA SER A 476 9.95 17.18 19.59
C SER A 476 10.93 18.10 18.87
N MET A 477 10.69 19.39 19.02
CA MET A 477 11.53 20.50 18.62
C MET A 477 11.76 21.37 19.84
N SER A 478 13.02 21.69 20.13
CA SER A 478 13.38 22.51 21.29
C SER A 478 14.22 23.70 20.84
N LEU A 479 13.78 24.88 21.24
CA LEU A 479 14.60 26.08 21.33
C LEU A 479 15.26 26.16 22.71
N THR A 480 16.12 27.16 22.88
CA THR A 480 16.56 27.58 24.22
C THR A 480 15.43 28.21 25.03
N THR A 481 14.43 28.81 24.36
CA THR A 481 13.35 29.60 24.98
C THR A 481 12.01 28.89 25.04
N ASP A 482 11.78 27.87 24.21
CA ASP A 482 10.49 27.17 24.11
C ASP A 482 10.68 25.73 23.62
N ILE A 483 9.67 24.89 23.80
CA ILE A 483 9.59 23.57 23.19
C ILE A 483 8.28 23.42 22.46
N ASP A 484 8.29 22.57 21.44
CA ASP A 484 7.04 22.08 20.91
C ASP A 484 7.22 20.68 20.30
N GLY A 485 6.12 20.05 19.93
CA GLY A 485 6.13 18.71 19.39
C GLY A 485 4.73 18.19 19.11
N GLY A 486 4.65 16.95 18.67
CA GLY A 486 3.38 16.28 18.45
C GLY A 486 3.45 15.08 17.51
N PRO A 487 2.32 14.39 17.31
CA PRO A 487 2.24 13.22 16.45
C PRO A 487 2.38 13.61 14.97
N GLY A 488 3.04 12.75 14.21
CA GLY A 488 3.14 12.92 12.76
C GLY A 488 1.78 12.80 12.05
N ILE A 489 1.78 13.12 10.76
CA ILE A 489 0.64 12.94 9.86
C ILE A 489 0.67 11.50 9.34
N THR A 490 -0.41 10.74 9.51
CA THR A 490 -0.51 9.34 9.03
C THR A 490 -1.12 9.23 7.64
N GLU A 491 -1.86 10.25 7.20
CA GLU A 491 -2.50 10.29 5.89
C GLU A 491 -2.28 11.65 5.21
N LEU A 492 -1.75 11.61 3.99
CA LEU A 492 -1.66 12.79 3.13
C LEU A 492 -3.06 13.21 2.67
N SER A 493 -3.28 14.51 2.50
CA SER A 493 -4.55 15.06 2.03
C SER A 493 -4.35 16.07 0.92
N ARG A 494 -5.35 16.16 0.03
CA ARG A 494 -5.48 17.26 -0.93
C ARG A 494 -6.05 18.53 -0.29
N VAL A 495 -6.70 18.40 0.86
CA VAL A 495 -7.34 19.53 1.55
C VAL A 495 -6.90 19.56 3.00
N TRP A 496 -6.41 20.72 3.44
CA TRP A 496 -6.00 20.96 4.81
C TRP A 496 -6.63 22.25 5.34
N TYR A 497 -6.95 22.27 6.63
CA TYR A 497 -7.47 23.44 7.32
C TYR A 497 -6.61 23.77 8.54
N PHE A 498 -6.45 25.06 8.80
CA PHE A 498 -5.89 25.59 10.04
C PHE A 498 -6.88 26.61 10.58
N ALA A 499 -7.39 26.40 11.78
CA ALA A 499 -8.26 27.35 12.43
C ALA A 499 -7.48 28.50 13.06
N GLU A 500 -6.17 28.36 13.30
CA GLU A 500 -5.28 29.40 13.80
C GLU A 500 -4.31 29.94 12.73
N GLY A 501 -4.03 31.23 12.83
CA GLY A 501 -3.09 31.98 12.02
C GLY A 501 -3.14 33.47 12.40
N SER A 502 -1.97 34.09 12.51
CA SER A 502 -1.86 35.52 12.80
C SER A 502 -0.54 36.12 12.33
N THR A 503 -0.61 37.38 11.93
CA THR A 503 0.51 38.26 11.61
C THR A 503 0.46 39.55 12.46
N GLU A 504 -0.37 39.56 13.50
CA GLU A 504 -0.56 40.71 14.39
C GLU A 504 0.62 40.88 15.34
N GLY A 505 1.10 42.12 15.49
CA GLY A 505 2.22 42.45 16.37
C GLY A 505 3.48 41.61 16.08
N THR A 506 3.91 40.86 17.08
CA THR A 506 5.09 39.97 17.01
C THR A 506 4.81 38.61 16.38
N GLN A 507 3.54 38.29 16.09
CA GLN A 507 3.17 36.96 15.57
C GLN A 507 3.64 36.78 14.12
N ARG A 508 4.25 35.63 13.86
CA ARG A 508 4.71 35.19 12.54
C ARG A 508 4.12 33.82 12.26
N THR A 509 3.47 33.68 11.10
CA THR A 509 2.90 32.39 10.66
C THR A 509 3.69 31.84 9.49
N PHE A 510 4.11 30.58 9.60
CA PHE A 510 4.76 29.81 8.56
C PHE A 510 3.90 28.59 8.21
N LEU A 511 3.55 28.43 6.93
CA LEU A 511 2.87 27.24 6.44
C LEU A 511 3.86 26.34 5.73
N LEU A 512 3.88 25.06 6.10
CA LEU A 512 4.85 24.08 5.64
C LEU A 512 4.15 23.01 4.84
N LEU A 513 4.36 23.03 3.52
CA LEU A 513 3.75 22.10 2.59
C LEU A 513 4.80 21.13 2.09
N PHE A 514 4.77 19.91 2.60
CA PHE A 514 5.68 18.84 2.20
C PHE A 514 5.03 17.94 1.15
N ASN A 515 5.62 17.92 -0.04
CA ASN A 515 5.23 17.06 -1.15
C ASN A 515 6.15 15.83 -1.22
N PRO A 516 5.72 14.65 -0.72
CA PRO A 516 6.49 13.42 -0.85
C PRO A 516 6.36 12.76 -2.24
N ASN A 517 5.50 13.28 -3.12
CA ASN A 517 5.26 12.68 -4.44
C ASN A 517 6.43 12.92 -5.40
N PRO A 518 6.66 12.04 -6.39
CA PRO A 518 7.69 12.20 -7.40
C PRO A 518 7.35 13.23 -8.51
N VAL A 519 6.24 13.97 -8.34
CA VAL A 519 5.78 14.99 -9.28
C VAL A 519 5.48 16.30 -8.54
N ASN A 520 5.57 17.42 -9.26
CA ASN A 520 5.21 18.73 -8.71
C ASN A 520 3.71 18.79 -8.36
N VAL A 521 3.38 19.55 -7.32
CA VAL A 521 2.00 19.73 -6.83
C VAL A 521 1.64 21.20 -6.84
N GLN A 522 0.57 21.55 -7.55
CA GLN A 522 -0.07 22.86 -7.45
C GLN A 522 -1.01 22.89 -6.25
N ALA A 523 -1.04 23.99 -5.51
CA ALA A 523 -1.98 24.23 -4.42
C ALA A 523 -2.47 25.69 -4.37
N THR A 524 -3.72 25.88 -3.96
CA THR A 524 -4.32 27.18 -3.66
C THR A 524 -4.54 27.29 -2.15
N LEU A 525 -4.02 28.35 -1.53
CA LEU A 525 -4.24 28.70 -0.14
C LEU A 525 -5.27 29.81 -0.04
N ILE A 526 -6.25 29.67 0.84
CA ILE A 526 -7.32 30.63 1.07
C ILE A 526 -7.28 31.03 2.55
N TYR A 527 -6.91 32.28 2.80
CA TYR A 527 -6.85 32.90 4.11
C TYR A 527 -8.19 33.57 4.41
N MET A 528 -8.84 33.15 5.49
CA MET A 528 -10.19 33.58 5.90
C MET A 528 -10.10 34.41 7.17
N GLN A 529 -10.23 35.73 7.03
CA GLN A 529 -10.02 36.69 8.11
C GLN A 529 -11.26 36.84 9.00
N ARG A 530 -11.05 37.34 10.22
CA ARG A 530 -12.15 37.56 11.20
C ARG A 530 -13.16 38.63 10.74
N ASP A 531 -12.74 39.55 9.88
CA ASP A 531 -13.58 40.65 9.36
C ASP A 531 -14.44 40.26 8.13
N GLY A 532 -14.35 39.01 7.67
CA GLY A 532 -15.05 38.55 6.45
C GLY A 532 -14.20 38.62 5.19
N ALA A 533 -13.05 39.29 5.21
CA ALA A 533 -12.17 39.36 4.05
C ALA A 533 -11.48 38.01 3.79
N THR A 534 -11.26 37.71 2.52
CA THR A 534 -10.50 36.53 2.10
C THR A 534 -9.37 36.91 1.17
N PHE A 535 -8.22 36.27 1.32
CA PHE A 535 -7.10 36.37 0.40
C PHE A 535 -6.74 34.98 -0.14
N ALA A 536 -6.42 34.87 -1.42
CA ALA A 536 -6.06 33.60 -2.04
C ALA A 536 -4.68 33.69 -2.71
N GLN A 537 -3.90 32.63 -2.59
CA GLN A 537 -2.56 32.53 -3.17
C GLN A 537 -2.37 31.15 -3.80
N ASP A 538 -1.92 31.11 -5.05
CA ASP A 538 -1.49 29.89 -5.71
C ASP A 538 0.00 29.67 -5.51
N VAL A 539 0.38 28.42 -5.27
CA VAL A 539 1.77 27.99 -5.09
C VAL A 539 2.04 26.68 -5.83
N GLN A 540 3.31 26.45 -6.13
CA GLN A 540 3.82 25.20 -6.66
C GLN A 540 4.83 24.60 -5.68
N ILE A 541 4.64 23.34 -5.32
CA ILE A 541 5.56 22.56 -4.50
C ILE A 541 6.27 21.57 -5.42
N ALA A 542 7.61 21.62 -5.46
CA ALA A 542 8.40 20.69 -6.27
C ALA A 542 8.24 19.23 -5.80
N ALA A 543 8.49 18.27 -6.69
CA ALA A 543 8.56 16.84 -6.35
C ALA A 543 9.54 16.60 -5.19
N GLN A 544 9.17 15.71 -4.26
CA GLN A 544 10.00 15.29 -3.12
C GLN A 544 10.66 16.47 -2.37
N SER A 545 9.88 17.52 -2.13
CA SER A 545 10.37 18.78 -1.59
C SER A 545 9.35 19.42 -0.65
N ARG A 546 9.81 20.42 0.10
CA ARG A 546 8.99 21.22 1.00
C ARG A 546 9.00 22.68 0.59
N LEU A 547 7.82 23.29 0.57
CA LEU A 547 7.65 24.73 0.47
C LEU A 547 7.30 25.31 1.86
N VAL A 548 8.00 26.37 2.25
CA VAL A 548 7.66 27.19 3.43
C VAL A 548 7.10 28.52 2.95
N ILE A 549 5.92 28.88 3.44
CA ILE A 549 5.27 30.15 3.14
C ILE A 549 5.32 31.01 4.41
N ALA A 550 6.19 32.02 4.41
CA ALA A 550 6.22 33.05 5.44
C ALA A 550 5.07 34.05 5.20
N VAL A 551 3.96 33.88 5.91
CA VAL A 551 2.70 34.58 5.62
C VAL A 551 2.82 36.10 5.79
N ASN A 552 3.67 36.55 6.71
CA ASN A 552 3.95 37.97 6.96
C ASN A 552 4.61 38.68 5.77
N ASP A 553 5.35 37.94 4.95
CA ASP A 553 6.21 38.50 3.90
C ASP A 553 5.54 38.42 2.51
N ILE A 554 4.31 37.91 2.44
CA ILE A 554 3.54 37.85 1.20
C ILE A 554 3.35 39.28 0.70
N THR A 555 4.00 39.58 -0.43
CA THR A 555 3.97 40.90 -1.07
C THR A 555 3.37 40.77 -2.46
N LEU A 556 2.37 41.60 -2.78
CA LEU A 556 1.77 41.67 -4.11
C LEU A 556 2.63 42.52 -5.06
N PRO A 557 2.41 42.44 -6.40
CA PRO A 557 3.19 43.22 -7.37
C PRO A 557 3.15 44.74 -7.16
N ASP A 558 2.12 45.25 -6.48
CA ASP A 558 1.98 46.66 -6.11
C ASP A 558 2.70 47.04 -4.80
N GLY A 559 3.41 46.09 -4.19
CA GLY A 559 4.13 46.26 -2.92
C GLY A 559 3.27 46.12 -1.66
N SER A 560 1.97 45.84 -1.81
CA SER A 560 1.08 45.67 -0.64
C SER A 560 1.28 44.33 0.07
N LEU A 561 1.08 44.34 1.38
CA LEU A 561 1.14 43.16 2.27
C LEU A 561 -0.30 42.79 2.70
N PRO A 562 -1.02 41.95 1.95
CA PRO A 562 -2.47 41.74 2.11
C PRO A 562 -2.86 41.11 3.45
N LEU A 563 -1.91 40.48 4.12
CA LEU A 563 -2.10 39.81 5.39
C LEU A 563 -1.32 40.46 6.53
N LEU A 564 -0.77 41.67 6.40
CA LEU A 564 -0.09 42.34 7.51
C LEU A 564 -1.07 42.73 8.62
N GLY A 565 -0.79 42.34 9.87
CA GLY A 565 -1.60 42.71 11.04
C GLY A 565 -2.97 42.04 11.08
N LYS A 566 -3.09 40.81 10.57
CA LYS A 566 -4.37 40.10 10.41
C LYS A 566 -4.39 38.80 11.22
N ASN A 567 -5.59 38.42 11.66
CA ASN A 567 -5.89 37.10 12.19
C ASN A 567 -6.77 36.34 11.19
N PHE A 568 -6.46 35.07 10.96
CA PHE A 568 -7.11 34.28 9.91
C PHE A 568 -7.06 32.79 10.21
N GLY A 569 -8.00 32.05 9.62
CA GLY A 569 -7.82 30.62 9.35
C GLY A 569 -7.35 30.40 7.91
N VAL A 570 -6.90 29.19 7.59
CA VAL A 570 -6.39 28.83 6.27
C VAL A 570 -7.10 27.57 5.77
N GLN A 571 -7.47 27.57 4.49
CA GLN A 571 -7.79 26.37 3.73
C GLN A 571 -6.74 26.18 2.63
N ILE A 572 -6.22 24.97 2.47
CA ILE A 572 -5.30 24.61 1.39
C ILE A 572 -6.02 23.60 0.50
N VAL A 573 -5.96 23.79 -0.82
CA VAL A 573 -6.50 22.86 -1.82
C VAL A 573 -5.40 22.52 -2.83
N ALA A 574 -4.96 21.26 -2.84
CA ALA A 574 -3.85 20.77 -3.64
C ALA A 574 -4.31 19.78 -4.73
N SER A 575 -3.59 19.78 -5.84
CA SER A 575 -3.81 18.88 -6.99
C SER A 575 -3.45 17.42 -6.69
N GLN A 576 -2.56 17.17 -5.72
CA GLN A 576 -2.22 15.84 -5.20
C GLN A 576 -2.11 15.86 -3.67
N PRO A 577 -2.28 14.70 -2.99
CA PRO A 577 -2.13 14.63 -1.54
C PRO A 577 -0.73 15.03 -1.08
N LEU A 578 -0.65 15.90 -0.06
CA LEU A 578 0.59 16.36 0.56
C LEU A 578 0.43 16.41 2.08
N ALA A 579 1.53 16.60 2.82
CA ALA A 579 1.52 16.83 4.27
C ALA A 579 1.60 18.34 4.55
N ALA A 580 0.77 18.85 5.47
CA ALA A 580 0.76 20.26 5.83
C ALA A 580 0.87 20.45 7.35
N GLU A 581 1.81 21.29 7.77
CA GLU A 581 1.93 21.79 9.15
C GLU A 581 1.97 23.33 9.14
N ARG A 582 1.68 23.93 10.30
CA ARG A 582 1.83 25.36 10.55
C ARG A 582 2.77 25.53 11.74
N THR A 583 3.78 26.37 11.58
CA THR A 583 4.62 26.85 12.69
C THR A 583 4.30 28.32 12.94
N MET A 584 4.12 28.72 14.20
CA MET A 584 4.00 30.11 14.59
C MET A 584 5.10 30.49 15.58
N ARG A 585 5.65 31.69 15.36
CA ARG A 585 6.61 32.34 16.25
C ARG A 585 6.00 33.62 16.78
N PHE A 586 6.24 33.94 18.05
CA PHE A 586 5.59 35.07 18.73
C PHE A 586 6.41 35.46 19.98
N GLY A 587 5.98 36.52 20.67
CA GLY A 587 6.74 37.11 21.77
C GLY A 587 7.91 37.98 21.28
N GLU A 588 8.56 38.65 22.23
CA GLU A 588 9.74 39.47 21.93
C GLU A 588 10.88 38.59 21.39
N ASN A 589 11.59 39.06 20.35
CA ASN A 589 12.67 38.31 19.69
C ASN A 589 12.27 36.90 19.21
N SER A 590 10.96 36.66 18.97
CA SER A 590 10.44 35.32 18.67
C SER A 590 10.79 34.31 19.77
N SER A 591 10.56 34.63 21.04
CA SER A 591 10.82 33.68 22.13
C SER A 591 9.94 32.43 22.02
N GLY A 592 8.68 32.59 21.63
CA GLY A 592 7.67 31.54 21.69
C GLY A 592 7.48 30.77 20.39
N LEU A 593 7.12 29.49 20.49
CA LEU A 593 6.94 28.56 19.38
C LEU A 593 5.71 27.69 19.61
N HIS A 594 4.92 27.48 18.55
CA HIS A 594 4.07 26.28 18.48
C HIS A 594 3.86 25.86 17.03
N THR A 595 3.55 24.58 16.85
CA THR A 595 3.46 23.87 15.59
C THR A 595 2.21 22.99 15.62
N GLY A 596 1.36 23.13 14.61
CA GLY A 596 0.15 22.33 14.48
C GLY A 596 0.13 21.58 13.16
N ARG A 597 -0.30 20.32 13.18
CA ARG A 597 -0.65 19.61 11.95
C ARG A 597 -1.95 20.13 11.38
N GLY A 598 -2.08 20.10 10.04
CA GLY A 598 -3.34 20.47 9.39
C GLY A 598 -4.50 19.56 9.79
N ILE A 599 -5.71 20.10 9.72
CA ILE A 599 -6.96 19.34 9.83
C ILE A 599 -7.34 18.83 8.44
N ALA A 600 -7.33 17.52 8.21
CA ALA A 600 -7.67 16.93 6.91
C ALA A 600 -9.18 16.88 6.65
N THR A 601 -10.00 16.77 7.71
CA THR A 601 -11.45 16.59 7.61
C THR A 601 -12.17 17.49 8.60
N LEU A 602 -13.13 18.27 8.11
CA LEU A 602 -14.01 19.09 8.95
C LEU A 602 -14.99 18.20 9.73
N ALA A 603 -15.36 18.62 10.94
CA ALA A 603 -16.29 17.89 11.78
C ALA A 603 -17.33 18.81 12.41
N ARG A 604 -18.43 18.20 12.86
CA ARG A 604 -19.50 18.88 13.61
C ARG A 604 -19.31 18.83 15.12
N ARG A 605 -18.34 18.05 15.60
CA ARG A 605 -18.01 17.90 17.01
C ARG A 605 -16.51 17.89 17.17
N TRP A 606 -16.03 18.65 18.14
CA TRP A 606 -14.63 18.80 18.47
C TRP A 606 -14.50 18.77 20.00
N TYR A 607 -13.51 18.04 20.52
CA TYR A 607 -13.30 17.88 21.95
C TYR A 607 -11.85 18.15 22.34
N PHE A 608 -11.69 18.65 23.56
CA PHE A 608 -10.43 19.11 24.15
C PHE A 608 -10.42 18.71 25.63
N ALA A 609 -9.42 17.96 26.09
CA ALA A 609 -9.24 17.57 27.49
C ALA A 609 -8.41 18.59 28.30
N GLU A 610 -7.47 19.25 27.64
CA GLU A 610 -6.66 20.33 28.19
C GLU A 610 -7.39 21.68 28.08
N GLY A 611 -7.07 22.60 28.99
CA GLY A 611 -7.57 23.95 28.98
C GLY A 611 -7.56 24.56 30.37
N THR A 612 -7.20 25.85 30.45
CA THR A 612 -7.26 26.60 31.69
C THR A 612 -7.38 28.08 31.41
N THR A 613 -8.12 28.78 32.27
CA THR A 613 -8.20 30.24 32.34
C THR A 613 -7.62 30.78 33.65
N GLN A 614 -6.92 29.91 34.39
CA GLN A 614 -6.26 30.24 35.65
C GLN A 614 -4.95 31.00 35.40
N GLY A 615 -4.56 31.83 36.37
CA GLY A 615 -3.30 32.57 36.29
C GLY A 615 -3.26 33.51 35.07
N ASP A 616 -2.14 33.48 34.34
CA ASP A 616 -1.90 34.33 33.17
C ASP A 616 -2.30 33.67 31.85
N PHE A 617 -2.81 32.44 31.86
CA PHE A 617 -3.22 31.72 30.65
C PHE A 617 -4.37 32.43 29.93
N GLN A 618 -4.18 32.78 28.66
CA GLN A 618 -5.21 33.26 27.74
C GLN A 618 -5.62 32.12 26.80
N MET A 619 -6.81 31.58 27.01
CA MET A 619 -7.36 30.47 26.25
C MET A 619 -8.36 30.95 25.21
N HIS A 620 -8.16 30.52 23.96
CA HIS A 620 -9.12 30.72 22.88
C HIS A 620 -9.48 29.40 22.19
N LEU A 621 -10.76 29.24 21.87
CA LEU A 621 -11.21 28.26 20.87
C LEU A 621 -11.35 28.98 19.53
N LEU A 622 -10.55 28.56 18.56
CA LEU A 622 -10.49 29.12 17.23
C LEU A 622 -11.33 28.26 16.30
N VAL A 623 -12.41 28.82 15.74
CA VAL A 623 -13.37 28.10 14.90
C VAL A 623 -13.33 28.67 13.49
N LEU A 624 -12.87 27.87 12.53
CA LEU A 624 -12.90 28.22 11.12
C LEU A 624 -14.14 27.64 10.45
N ASN A 625 -14.94 28.52 9.85
CA ASN A 625 -16.03 28.15 8.96
C ASN A 625 -15.61 28.35 7.49
N PRO A 626 -15.14 27.30 6.79
CA PRO A 626 -14.74 27.41 5.39
C PRO A 626 -15.93 27.38 4.42
N ASN A 627 -17.15 27.25 4.93
CA ASN A 627 -18.33 27.08 4.10
C ASN A 627 -18.86 28.42 3.56
N LEU A 628 -19.73 28.33 2.54
CA LEU A 628 -20.46 29.46 1.97
C LEU A 628 -21.70 29.89 2.78
N GLN A 629 -22.02 29.17 3.84
CA GLN A 629 -23.17 29.42 4.71
C GLN A 629 -22.67 29.65 6.14
N PRO A 630 -23.37 30.46 6.96
CA PRO A 630 -23.04 30.60 8.36
C PRO A 630 -23.13 29.24 9.07
N ALA A 631 -22.33 29.06 10.12
CA ALA A 631 -22.37 27.89 11.00
C ALA A 631 -22.80 28.34 12.40
N ASN A 632 -23.80 27.67 12.97
CA ASN A 632 -24.17 27.88 14.37
C ASN A 632 -23.36 26.92 15.23
N VAL A 633 -22.62 27.49 16.18
CA VAL A 633 -21.63 26.80 16.99
C VAL A 633 -22.01 26.92 18.46
N THR A 634 -22.01 25.81 19.18
CA THR A 634 -22.16 25.78 20.63
C THR A 634 -20.84 25.34 21.26
N ALA A 635 -20.24 26.18 22.10
CA ALA A 635 -19.10 25.84 22.92
C ALA A 635 -19.58 25.49 24.33
N THR A 636 -19.12 24.37 24.85
CA THR A 636 -19.40 23.86 26.19
C THR A 636 -18.07 23.70 26.91
N PHE A 637 -17.92 24.36 28.06
CA PHE A 637 -16.73 24.28 28.90
C PHE A 637 -17.08 23.51 30.17
N MET A 638 -16.35 22.44 30.46
CA MET A 638 -16.64 21.49 31.53
C MET A 638 -15.53 21.51 32.59
N GLY A 639 -15.90 21.78 33.84
CA GLY A 639 -15.01 21.78 35.00
C GLY A 639 -14.75 20.38 35.58
N PRO A 640 -13.94 20.27 36.65
CA PRO A 640 -13.63 19.01 37.31
C PRO A 640 -14.83 18.38 38.04
N GLU A 641 -15.78 19.20 38.50
CA GLU A 641 -17.00 18.74 39.20
C GLU A 641 -18.15 18.37 38.25
N GLY A 642 -17.92 18.39 36.93
CA GLY A 642 -18.94 18.11 35.90
C GLY A 642 -19.88 19.28 35.61
N GLU A 643 -19.71 20.43 36.26
CA GLU A 643 -20.39 21.67 35.91
C GLU A 643 -19.97 22.15 34.51
N ALA A 644 -20.93 22.63 33.72
CA ALA A 644 -20.70 23.02 32.34
C ALA A 644 -21.28 24.40 32.01
N GLU A 645 -20.44 25.29 31.48
CA GLU A 645 -20.86 26.57 30.91
C GLU A 645 -21.05 26.44 29.40
N VAL A 646 -22.19 26.91 28.90
CA VAL A 646 -22.57 26.78 27.48
C VAL A 646 -22.76 28.16 26.86
N ARG A 647 -22.17 28.38 25.68
CA ARG A 647 -22.35 29.60 24.88
C ARG A 647 -22.57 29.25 23.41
N GLN A 648 -23.43 30.02 22.75
CA GLN A 648 -23.76 29.86 21.35
C GLN A 648 -23.22 31.04 20.54
N PHE A 649 -22.72 30.73 19.35
CA PHE A 649 -22.10 31.69 18.43
C PHE A 649 -22.59 31.42 17.01
N ALA A 650 -22.70 32.47 16.21
CA ALA A 650 -22.84 32.36 14.76
C ALA A 650 -21.50 32.70 14.13
N VAL A 651 -20.97 31.78 13.31
CA VAL A 651 -19.74 31.99 12.54
C VAL A 651 -20.11 32.29 11.09
N PRO A 652 -19.88 33.51 10.58
CA PRO A 652 -20.19 33.85 9.19
C PRO A 652 -19.52 32.94 8.16
N PRO A 653 -20.00 32.91 6.90
CA PRO A 653 -19.33 32.21 5.80
C PRO A 653 -17.88 32.64 5.63
N ARG A 654 -16.96 31.71 5.38
CA ARG A 654 -15.54 31.98 5.08
C ARG A 654 -14.85 32.89 6.11
N THR A 655 -15.10 32.65 7.39
CA THR A 655 -14.47 33.41 8.49
C THR A 655 -13.92 32.50 9.58
N GLN A 656 -12.96 33.05 10.33
CA GLN A 656 -12.50 32.53 11.61
C GLN A 656 -13.21 33.29 12.74
N LEU A 657 -13.67 32.57 13.76
CA LEU A 657 -14.10 33.12 15.06
C LEU A 657 -13.08 32.74 16.14
N ALA A 658 -12.77 33.67 17.04
CA ALA A 658 -12.00 33.39 18.25
C ALA A 658 -12.91 33.55 19.48
N ILE A 659 -13.21 32.45 20.15
CA ILE A 659 -13.99 32.43 21.39
C ILE A 659 -13.01 32.58 22.55
N ASN A 660 -13.01 33.75 23.20
CA ASN A 660 -12.21 34.00 24.40
C ASN A 660 -12.83 33.27 25.60
N ALA A 661 -12.17 32.22 26.08
CA ALA A 661 -12.66 31.42 27.20
C ALA A 661 -12.55 32.17 28.53
N ASN A 662 -11.49 32.97 28.75
CA ASN A 662 -11.30 33.76 29.97
C ASN A 662 -12.45 34.72 30.25
N ALA A 663 -13.08 35.25 29.20
CA ALA A 663 -14.26 36.12 29.32
C ALA A 663 -15.56 35.37 29.71
N ILE A 664 -15.58 34.05 29.57
CA ILE A 664 -16.76 33.19 29.80
C ILE A 664 -16.65 32.48 31.15
N ILE A 665 -15.47 31.94 31.45
CA ILE A 665 -15.16 31.09 32.62
C ILE A 665 -13.85 31.56 33.25
N PRO A 666 -13.86 32.55 34.15
CA PRO A 666 -12.64 33.03 34.77
C PRO A 666 -12.08 32.02 35.79
N ASP A 667 -10.75 31.90 35.83
CA ASP A 667 -9.99 31.18 36.87
C ASP A 667 -10.38 29.71 37.06
N LEU A 668 -10.52 28.95 35.96
CA LEU A 668 -10.89 27.54 36.01
C LEU A 668 -10.12 26.67 35.01
N GLY A 669 -9.65 25.51 35.46
CA GLY A 669 -9.18 24.44 34.59
C GLY A 669 -10.37 23.73 33.94
N VAL A 670 -10.41 23.66 32.61
CA VAL A 670 -11.56 23.20 31.84
C VAL A 670 -11.21 22.23 30.72
N SER A 671 -12.14 21.35 30.41
CA SER A 671 -12.21 20.65 29.12
C SER A 671 -13.26 21.34 28.26
N SER A 672 -13.18 21.21 26.94
CA SER A 672 -14.09 21.92 26.03
C SER A 672 -14.67 20.99 24.98
N MET A 673 -15.94 21.21 24.63
CA MET A 673 -16.61 20.61 23.48
C MET A 673 -17.18 21.71 22.60
N VAL A 674 -16.90 21.64 21.31
CA VAL A 674 -17.51 22.51 20.30
C VAL A 674 -18.39 21.67 19.39
N THR A 675 -19.68 22.02 19.31
CA THR A 675 -20.63 21.40 18.38
C THR A 675 -21.10 22.42 17.36
N ALA A 676 -21.33 21.98 16.13
CA ALA A 676 -21.78 22.83 15.03
C ALA A 676 -22.86 22.15 14.20
N ASP A 677 -23.79 22.94 13.64
CA ASP A 677 -24.80 22.45 12.71
C ASP A 677 -24.23 22.04 11.34
N ARG A 678 -23.01 22.51 11.03
CA ARG A 678 -22.28 22.27 9.78
C ARG A 678 -20.81 21.98 10.08
N PRO A 679 -20.10 21.20 9.23
CA PRO A 679 -18.69 20.89 9.49
C PRO A 679 -17.80 22.16 9.52
N VAL A 680 -17.01 22.28 10.57
CA VAL A 680 -16.03 23.37 10.81
C VAL A 680 -14.68 22.76 11.23
N ALA A 681 -13.63 23.57 11.26
CA ALA A 681 -12.33 23.21 11.85
C ALA A 681 -12.16 23.96 13.17
N VAL A 682 -11.64 23.29 14.20
CA VAL A 682 -11.46 23.89 15.53
C VAL A 682 -10.09 23.54 16.11
N GLU A 683 -9.37 24.57 16.54
CA GLU A 683 -8.13 24.46 17.32
C GLU A 683 -8.27 25.22 18.65
N ARG A 684 -7.51 24.85 19.68
CA ARG A 684 -7.41 25.56 20.96
C ARG A 684 -6.02 26.14 21.12
N SER A 685 -5.93 27.47 21.24
CA SER A 685 -4.68 28.16 21.58
C SER A 685 -4.64 28.50 23.07
N LEU A 686 -3.50 28.27 23.71
CA LEU A 686 -3.17 28.81 25.04
C LEU A 686 -1.98 29.77 24.88
N ARG A 687 -2.10 31.00 25.37
CA ARG A 687 -0.97 31.94 25.51
C ARG A 687 -0.70 32.18 26.99
N PHE A 688 0.56 32.29 27.38
CA PHE A 688 0.97 32.55 28.76
C PHE A 688 2.37 33.16 28.79
N ASN A 689 2.87 33.45 29.98
CA ASN A 689 4.13 34.16 30.21
C ASN A 689 4.17 35.50 29.46
N ASN A 690 3.10 36.30 29.60
CA ASN A 690 2.89 37.57 28.88
C ASN A 690 3.01 37.45 27.35
N ASP A 691 2.31 36.46 26.77
CA ASP A 691 2.34 36.11 25.34
C ASP A 691 3.73 35.72 24.79
N ALA A 692 4.72 35.47 25.67
CA ALA A 692 6.05 34.99 25.27
C ALA A 692 6.09 33.48 25.02
N ALA A 693 5.05 32.74 25.46
CA ALA A 693 4.89 31.30 25.30
C ALA A 693 3.45 30.94 24.90
N GLY A 694 3.27 29.75 24.32
CA GLY A 694 1.93 29.26 24.01
C GLY A 694 1.89 27.88 23.37
N THR A 695 0.72 27.26 23.42
CA THR A 695 0.48 25.93 22.84
C THR A 695 -0.71 25.98 21.88
N ILE A 696 -0.74 25.05 20.93
CA ILE A 696 -1.90 24.81 20.08
C ILE A 696 -2.30 23.33 20.12
N GLY A 697 -3.59 23.06 20.28
CA GLY A 697 -4.15 21.71 20.13
C GLY A 697 -5.19 21.65 19.02
N THR A 698 -5.10 20.66 18.14
CA THR A 698 -6.23 20.28 17.26
C THR A 698 -7.23 19.47 18.06
N GLY A 699 -8.52 19.81 17.99
CA GLY A 699 -9.54 19.06 18.72
C GLY A 699 -9.70 17.63 18.19
N ALA A 700 -10.03 16.70 19.07
CA ALA A 700 -10.46 15.37 18.66
C ALA A 700 -11.86 15.44 18.04
N THR A 701 -12.12 14.67 16.97
CA THR A 701 -13.45 14.62 16.33
C THR A 701 -14.38 13.57 16.96
N ALA A 702 -13.83 12.64 17.73
CA ALA A 702 -14.55 11.63 18.47
C ALA A 702 -13.77 11.20 19.73
N PRO A 703 -14.45 10.81 20.81
CA PRO A 703 -13.81 10.12 21.93
C PRO A 703 -13.43 8.69 21.57
N ALA A 704 -12.39 8.17 22.24
CA ALA A 704 -11.86 6.82 22.03
C ALA A 704 -11.59 6.11 23.36
N LEU A 705 -11.54 4.78 23.32
CA LEU A 705 -11.28 3.96 24.50
C LEU A 705 -9.79 3.94 24.88
N ARG A 706 -8.91 4.17 23.91
CA ARG A 706 -7.45 4.06 24.07
C ARG A 706 -6.72 5.20 23.39
N TRP A 707 -5.74 5.76 24.09
CA TRP A 707 -4.89 6.86 23.62
C TRP A 707 -3.44 6.60 23.99
N ALA A 708 -2.51 7.01 23.14
CA ALA A 708 -1.07 6.89 23.40
C ALA A 708 -0.36 8.25 23.34
N PHE A 709 0.68 8.37 24.17
CA PHE A 709 1.60 9.50 24.25
C PHE A 709 3.02 8.94 24.25
N VAL A 710 3.82 9.34 23.27
CA VAL A 710 5.13 8.74 23.00
C VAL A 710 6.24 9.62 23.58
N ASP A 711 6.22 10.92 23.28
CA ASP A 711 7.26 11.85 23.70
C ASP A 711 6.93 12.54 25.05
N GLY A 712 7.24 11.88 26.16
CA GLY A 712 7.20 12.46 27.50
C GLY A 712 8.52 12.33 28.26
N ARG A 713 8.68 13.18 29.27
CA ARG A 713 9.76 13.17 30.28
C ARG A 713 9.35 14.02 31.49
N THR A 714 9.95 13.77 32.65
CA THR A 714 9.73 14.51 33.89
C THR A 714 11.03 15.05 34.52
N SER A 715 12.19 14.76 33.93
CA SER A 715 13.51 15.20 34.43
C SER A 715 13.78 16.70 34.33
N ASP A 716 13.21 17.40 33.35
CA ASP A 716 13.36 18.84 33.18
C ASP A 716 12.05 19.56 32.78
N VAL A 717 10.92 18.83 32.84
CA VAL A 717 9.62 19.28 32.34
C VAL A 717 8.50 18.92 33.31
N THR A 718 7.62 19.88 33.57
CA THR A 718 6.34 19.64 34.25
C THR A 718 5.39 18.96 33.26
N TYR A 719 5.15 17.66 33.48
CA TYR A 719 4.27 16.83 32.65
C TYR A 719 2.89 16.71 33.31
N TYR A 720 1.86 17.18 32.59
CA TYR A 720 0.46 16.87 32.86
C TYR A 720 -0.18 15.96 31.80
N LEU A 721 -0.99 15.01 32.27
CA LEU A 721 -1.88 14.23 31.43
C LEU A 721 -3.33 14.61 31.73
N CYS A 722 -4.04 15.11 30.73
CA CYS A 722 -5.40 15.62 30.86
C CYS A 722 -6.40 14.67 30.21
N VAL A 723 -7.46 14.36 30.94
CA VAL A 723 -8.54 13.47 30.51
C VAL A 723 -9.87 14.19 30.61
N SER A 724 -10.71 14.07 29.59
CA SER A 724 -12.11 14.53 29.61
C SER A 724 -13.04 13.37 29.35
N ASN A 725 -14.07 13.23 30.18
CA ASN A 725 -15.15 12.29 30.01
C ASN A 725 -16.40 13.01 29.49
N PRO A 726 -16.63 13.03 28.16
CA PRO A 726 -17.82 13.65 27.59
C PRO A 726 -19.10 12.80 27.77
N ASP A 727 -19.01 11.59 28.33
CA ASP A 727 -20.14 10.71 28.59
C ASP A 727 -20.98 11.22 29.77
N ARG A 728 -22.24 10.77 29.83
CA ARG A 728 -23.17 11.04 30.93
C ARG A 728 -23.01 10.09 32.10
N LEU A 729 -22.11 9.12 32.00
CA LEU A 729 -21.78 8.17 33.04
C LEU A 729 -20.29 8.29 33.43
N PRO A 730 -19.93 8.03 34.70
CA PRO A 730 -18.54 8.01 35.11
C PRO A 730 -17.76 6.91 34.36
N THR A 731 -16.44 7.10 34.20
CA THR A 731 -15.56 6.13 33.53
C THR A 731 -14.32 5.87 34.36
N THR A 732 -13.90 4.61 34.44
CA THR A 732 -12.59 4.26 34.99
C THR A 732 -11.56 4.40 33.88
N VAL A 733 -10.46 5.09 34.18
CA VAL A 733 -9.33 5.33 33.28
C VAL A 733 -8.09 4.74 33.91
N THR A 734 -7.42 3.85 33.18
CA THR A 734 -6.15 3.23 33.55
C THR A 734 -5.07 3.79 32.64
N ILE A 735 -3.96 4.24 33.22
CA ILE A 735 -2.82 4.80 32.48
C ILE A 735 -1.60 3.95 32.80
N ASP A 736 -1.07 3.29 31.77
CA ASP A 736 0.14 2.50 31.87
C ASP A 736 1.31 3.30 31.32
N PHE A 737 2.39 3.39 32.09
CA PHE A 737 3.61 4.14 31.76
C PHE A 737 4.77 3.17 31.48
N SER A 738 5.62 3.53 30.52
CA SER A 738 6.88 2.85 30.25
C SER A 738 8.04 3.85 30.29
N PHE A 739 9.10 3.49 31.00
CA PHE A 739 10.27 4.33 31.27
C PHE A 739 11.51 3.91 30.50
N GLY A 740 12.55 4.76 30.50
CA GLY A 740 13.76 4.57 29.68
C GLY A 740 14.66 3.41 30.13
N ASP A 741 14.57 2.99 31.38
CA ASP A 741 15.28 1.85 31.96
C ASP A 741 14.51 0.52 31.80
N GLY A 742 13.34 0.55 31.16
CA GLY A 742 12.44 -0.58 30.98
C GLY A 742 11.47 -0.80 32.15
N ALA A 743 11.49 0.02 33.20
CA ALA A 743 10.49 -0.02 34.25
C ALA A 743 9.10 0.37 33.71
N ILE A 744 8.07 -0.10 34.40
CA ILE A 744 6.67 0.18 34.08
C ILE A 744 5.95 0.76 35.30
N GLY A 745 4.99 1.66 35.04
CA GLY A 745 4.11 2.25 36.04
C GLY A 745 2.65 2.10 35.64
N SER A 746 1.71 2.14 36.59
CA SER A 746 0.29 2.14 36.28
C SER A 746 -0.48 2.98 37.30
N GLN A 747 -1.44 3.77 36.80
CA GLN A 747 -2.35 4.59 37.59
C GLN A 747 -3.79 4.31 37.18
N SER A 748 -4.72 4.37 38.14
CA SER A 748 -6.15 4.20 37.87
C SER A 748 -6.96 5.28 38.57
N ILE A 749 -7.82 5.95 37.81
CA ILE A 749 -8.67 7.04 38.28
C ILE A 749 -10.11 6.82 37.81
N VAL A 750 -11.07 7.39 38.55
CA VAL A 750 -12.47 7.48 38.10
C VAL A 750 -12.73 8.92 37.71
N VAL A 751 -13.13 9.14 36.45
CA VAL A 751 -13.52 10.46 35.95
C VAL A 751 -15.06 10.54 35.96
N PRO A 752 -15.67 11.48 36.69
CA PRO A 752 -17.12 11.64 36.73
C PRO A 752 -17.73 11.93 35.35
N ALA A 753 -19.06 11.82 35.25
CA ALA A 753 -19.79 12.16 34.05
C ALA A 753 -19.61 13.66 33.70
N GLY A 754 -19.35 13.98 32.44
CA GLY A 754 -19.18 15.35 31.97
C GLY A 754 -18.00 16.11 32.60
N ALA A 755 -17.07 15.42 33.25
CA ALA A 755 -15.98 16.03 34.01
C ALA A 755 -14.62 15.88 33.30
N ARG A 756 -13.63 16.59 33.84
CA ARG A 756 -12.22 16.45 33.47
C ARG A 756 -11.35 16.02 34.65
N TYR A 757 -10.17 15.52 34.35
CA TYR A 757 -9.12 15.25 35.32
C TYR A 757 -7.75 15.64 34.75
N THR A 758 -6.90 16.24 35.58
CA THR A 758 -5.49 16.52 35.26
C THR A 758 -4.59 15.72 36.21
N MET A 759 -3.75 14.86 35.66
CA MET A 759 -2.74 14.12 36.41
C MET A 759 -1.39 14.84 36.31
N ALA A 760 -0.78 15.17 37.45
CA ALA A 760 0.58 15.68 37.53
C ALA A 760 1.59 14.52 37.46
N VAL A 761 1.93 14.07 36.26
CA VAL A 761 2.79 12.88 36.05
C VAL A 761 4.17 13.05 36.69
N HIS A 762 4.73 14.27 36.62
CA HIS A 762 6.03 14.61 37.20
C HIS A 762 6.09 14.54 38.74
N GLU A 763 4.95 14.65 39.43
CA GLU A 763 4.90 14.46 40.90
C GLU A 763 4.86 12.98 41.27
N ILE A 764 4.22 12.16 40.43
CA ILE A 764 4.07 10.71 40.65
C ILE A 764 5.35 9.96 40.26
N TYR A 765 5.95 10.34 39.14
CA TYR A 765 7.16 9.75 38.57
C TYR A 765 8.19 10.87 38.32
N PRO A 766 8.92 11.31 39.35
CA PRO A 766 9.92 12.38 39.22
C PRO A 766 11.17 11.90 38.49
N ASP A 767 11.88 12.83 37.86
CA ASP A 767 13.22 12.64 37.30
C ASP A 767 13.37 11.61 36.15
N GLU A 768 12.28 11.26 35.47
CA GLU A 768 12.29 10.32 34.34
C GLU A 768 12.69 11.00 33.02
N ASN A 769 13.69 10.45 32.33
CA ASN A 769 14.14 10.98 31.04
C ASN A 769 13.27 10.56 29.86
N ILE A 770 12.56 9.44 30.00
CA ILE A 770 11.65 8.90 28.98
C ILE A 770 10.38 8.46 29.70
N VAL A 771 9.24 8.98 29.25
CA VAL A 771 7.91 8.56 29.71
C VAL A 771 7.02 8.41 28.49
N SER A 772 6.65 7.17 28.15
CA SER A 772 5.52 6.91 27.25
C SER A 772 4.31 6.48 28.08
N ALA A 773 3.09 6.82 27.63
CA ALA A 773 1.86 6.50 28.34
C ALA A 773 0.80 5.93 27.39
N ILE A 774 0.15 4.84 27.82
CA ILE A 774 -1.05 4.29 27.17
C ILE A 774 -2.22 4.45 28.13
N VAL A 775 -3.19 5.26 27.73
CA VAL A 775 -4.44 5.50 28.45
C VAL A 775 -5.49 4.52 27.94
N ARG A 776 -6.17 3.81 28.84
CA ARG A 776 -7.29 2.90 28.58
C ARG A 776 -8.48 3.32 29.43
N SER A 777 -9.69 3.12 28.92
CA SER A 777 -10.90 3.54 29.63
C SER A 777 -12.06 2.58 29.41
N THR A 778 -12.98 2.54 30.38
CA THR A 778 -14.21 1.71 30.29
C THR A 778 -15.30 2.33 29.41
N ARG A 779 -15.17 3.62 29.09
CA ARG A 779 -16.05 4.38 28.19
C ARG A 779 -15.20 5.38 27.41
N PRO A 780 -15.57 5.73 26.16
CA PRO A 780 -14.78 6.63 25.34
C PRO A 780 -14.50 7.98 26.02
N ILE A 781 -13.23 8.37 26.05
CA ILE A 781 -12.74 9.65 26.62
C ILE A 781 -11.94 10.43 25.57
N ILE A 782 -11.53 11.64 25.95
CA ILE A 782 -10.50 12.42 25.27
C ILE A 782 -9.28 12.50 26.18
N ALA A 783 -8.09 12.38 25.63
CA ALA A 783 -6.85 12.57 26.37
C ALA A 783 -5.90 13.51 25.63
N GLU A 784 -5.29 14.43 26.37
CA GLU A 784 -4.23 15.31 25.90
C GLU A 784 -3.05 15.30 26.89
N ARG A 785 -1.86 15.64 26.42
CA ARG A 785 -0.66 15.82 27.24
C ARG A 785 -0.21 17.26 27.14
N SER A 786 0.18 17.85 28.28
CA SER A 786 0.91 19.11 28.32
C SER A 786 2.27 18.97 28.99
N LEU A 787 3.27 19.61 28.38
CA LEU A 787 4.66 19.64 28.79
C LEU A 787 5.12 21.09 28.97
N PHE A 788 5.55 21.47 30.17
CA PHE A 788 6.02 22.83 30.49
C PHE A 788 7.43 22.82 31.07
N PRO A 789 8.48 23.06 30.26
CA PRO A 789 9.86 23.06 30.75
C PRO A 789 10.13 24.25 31.67
N GLY A 790 10.89 24.01 32.74
CA GLY A 790 11.16 25.03 33.76
C GLY A 790 9.89 25.61 34.38
N GLY A 791 8.82 24.81 34.52
CA GLY A 791 7.54 25.26 35.05
C GLY A 791 6.76 26.22 34.14
N GLY A 792 7.03 26.22 32.83
CA GLY A 792 6.37 27.10 31.85
C GLY A 792 7.17 28.35 31.49
N VAL A 793 8.29 28.61 32.17
CA VAL A 793 9.17 29.74 31.85
C VAL A 793 9.83 29.56 30.48
N ARG A 794 10.10 28.31 30.07
CA ARG A 794 10.61 27.95 28.74
C ARG A 794 9.51 27.36 27.86
N GLY A 795 8.35 28.04 27.91
CA GLY A 795 7.12 27.75 27.20
C GLY A 795 6.53 26.36 27.42
N GLY A 796 5.96 25.75 26.37
CA GLY A 796 5.28 24.47 26.53
C GLY A 796 4.60 23.93 25.28
N SER A 797 4.19 22.67 25.37
CA SER A 797 3.55 21.94 24.27
C SER A 797 2.35 21.17 24.77
N THR A 798 1.22 21.29 24.07
CA THR A 798 0.00 20.52 24.34
C THR A 798 -0.37 19.69 23.12
N ASN A 799 -0.54 18.39 23.29
CA ASN A 799 -0.82 17.47 22.20
C ASN A 799 -2.02 16.56 22.47
N LEU A 800 -2.83 16.36 21.44
CA LEU A 800 -3.83 15.30 21.42
C LEU A 800 -3.14 13.95 21.35
N GLY A 801 -3.57 13.01 22.18
CA GLY A 801 -3.07 11.64 22.15
C GLY A 801 -3.31 10.98 20.79
N ILE A 802 -2.51 9.97 20.48
CA ILE A 802 -2.73 9.15 19.29
C ILE A 802 -3.82 8.12 19.64
N PRO A 803 -5.00 8.14 18.98
CA PRO A 803 -6.03 7.15 19.25
C PRO A 803 -5.54 5.76 18.82
N MET A 804 -5.78 4.76 19.65
CA MET A 804 -5.43 3.36 19.39
C MET A 804 -6.70 2.51 19.16
N PRO A 805 -6.63 1.45 18.34
CA PRO A 805 -7.71 0.50 18.16
C PRO A 805 -8.07 -0.29 19.44
#